data_AF-A0A2E4PQN2-F1
#
_entry.id   AF-A0A2E4PQN2-F1
#
_cell.length_a   1.000
_cell.length_b   1.000
_cell.length_c   1.000
_cell.angle_alpha   90.00
_cell.angle_beta   90.00
_cell.angle_gamma   90.00
#
_symmetry.space_group_name_H-M   'P 1'
#
loop_
_entity.id
_entity.type
_entity.pdbx_description
1 polymer ?
#
loop_
_entity_poly.entity_id
_entity_poly.type
_entity_poly.pdbx_seq_one_letter_code
_entity_poly.pdbx_strand_id
1 'polypeptide(L)'
;MKNIHVGFLFFFITFSFSQIDITINNDSNSITNFLDALNQASNFPNSATPNVIRFNSGIYDLTNISGGINFLIPDNTVVRGASVPFNISSTIKGVQGNLNTTLLLKTTGAGQLIINGNNVRIRDLQLEGRSLTINDNFLNINLQNLIFGNTINSHAVLNADRGFSGNIIYCTFNQFSNKAIVFNRKLYPFSNLVSGILTIRNCNFIPENPSLASAKTRAISIDAGNDEISTIWDLNGMEIYANLFNDCGVAFSKCSNFFVGKNNQVANEFNLSVLYDTPIHFEEFSEHAYVENNNFNIVSSSFSEGIVDLGSRAGSNYININNNRLSYLSSSNISIKSFVSGTANTDISITNNIVDSNINFDNNRGINFVKLHPESCGVSKNLIINNNTNITGNNIYVLIKSNQNQQQAMIENNLLIPNNYNAIFQNNSQCELPYGESEGYYSIRNKSNNLFLSANSVDGWVELSNTQSNNTKWKLSFVYPAYYTLESVGFSNNFLGVIRGYFEVDQALPDFGEPLYEDSRGRLFNVNVNERKPIWFIKEVTGFNDEFHIYPGGNEFFTRLEREGNTNRVFLTENKERVNGVFQTKPTQINSRWEIISSPLNESLFELNYEPKIYPNPISNNQSYITIEYPDISQIKIIDSKGTILINKELELSVQKIQFDCVLFSDGIYNIVIISRNGKIINSKFVKM
;
A
#
# COMPACT_ATOMS: atom_id res chain seq x y z
N MET A 1 49.99 22.69 -63.16
CA MET A 1 49.93 21.71 -62.05
C MET A 1 50.75 22.24 -60.88
N LYS A 2 50.08 22.72 -59.83
CA LYS A 2 50.64 22.89 -58.48
C LYS A 2 49.55 22.47 -57.50
N ASN A 3 49.72 21.30 -56.91
CA ASN A 3 48.80 20.74 -55.92
C ASN A 3 49.01 21.48 -54.59
N ILE A 4 47.92 22.02 -54.04
CA ILE A 4 47.86 22.53 -52.66
C ILE A 4 47.31 21.38 -51.83
N HIS A 5 48.15 20.79 -50.98
CA HIS A 5 47.71 19.89 -49.92
C HIS A 5 47.23 20.73 -48.74
N VAL A 6 45.91 20.73 -48.50
CA VAL A 6 45.32 21.18 -47.24
C VAL A 6 45.23 19.95 -46.33
N GLY A 7 46.15 19.83 -45.38
CA GLY A 7 46.07 18.82 -44.33
C GLY A 7 45.17 19.34 -43.21
N PHE A 8 43.98 18.74 -43.06
CA PHE A 8 43.17 18.88 -41.85
C PHE A 8 43.76 17.98 -40.76
N LEU A 9 44.41 18.60 -39.77
CA LEU A 9 44.88 17.93 -38.56
C LEU A 9 43.71 17.85 -37.57
N PHE A 10 43.02 16.71 -37.51
CA PHE A 10 42.05 16.43 -36.44
C PHE A 10 42.81 16.10 -35.15
N PHE A 11 42.86 17.04 -34.21
CA PHE A 11 43.24 16.77 -32.83
C PHE A 11 42.08 16.04 -32.13
N PHE A 12 42.14 14.72 -32.04
CA PHE A 12 41.35 13.98 -31.05
C PHE A 12 42.02 14.19 -29.68
N ILE A 13 41.56 15.20 -28.94
CA ILE A 13 41.82 15.27 -27.49
C ILE A 13 40.88 14.25 -26.84
N THR A 14 41.36 13.02 -26.66
CA THR A 14 40.71 12.07 -25.76
C THR A 14 40.93 12.56 -24.33
N PHE A 15 39.92 13.19 -23.74
CA PHE A 15 39.90 13.36 -22.29
C PHE A 15 39.79 11.96 -21.67
N SER A 16 40.89 11.45 -21.12
CA SER A 16 40.83 10.28 -20.25
C SER A 16 40.06 10.71 -18.99
N PHE A 17 38.80 10.34 -18.88
CA PHE A 17 38.06 10.46 -17.63
C PHE A 17 38.72 9.52 -16.62
N SER A 18 39.53 10.08 -15.73
CA SER A 18 40.31 9.31 -14.76
C SER A 18 39.39 8.63 -13.76
N GLN A 19 39.48 7.31 -13.69
CA GLN A 19 38.90 6.52 -12.61
C GLN A 19 39.65 6.79 -11.30
N ILE A 20 38.93 6.92 -10.20
CA ILE A 20 39.53 6.92 -8.87
C ILE A 20 39.62 5.48 -8.36
N ASP A 21 40.80 5.11 -7.85
CA ASP A 21 41.03 3.84 -7.19
C ASP A 21 41.88 4.08 -5.92
N ILE A 22 41.21 4.26 -4.78
CA ILE A 22 41.84 4.65 -3.52
C ILE A 22 41.74 3.50 -2.51
N THR A 23 42.84 3.25 -1.80
CA THR A 23 42.87 2.31 -0.67
C THR A 23 43.05 3.10 0.64
N ILE A 24 42.13 2.89 1.58
CA ILE A 24 42.12 3.47 2.91
C ILE A 24 42.80 2.50 3.87
N ASN A 25 43.90 2.95 4.47
CA ASN A 25 44.59 2.22 5.52
C ASN A 25 43.96 2.50 6.89
N ASN A 26 44.03 1.52 7.79
CA ASN A 26 43.57 1.67 9.16
C ASN A 26 44.64 2.41 9.99
N ASP A 27 44.65 3.74 9.85
CA ASP A 27 45.52 4.64 10.59
C ASP A 27 44.71 5.81 11.19
N SER A 28 45.36 6.70 11.93
CA SER A 28 44.70 7.84 12.58
C SER A 28 44.04 8.83 11.61
N ASN A 29 44.35 8.76 10.31
CA ASN A 29 43.83 9.63 9.26
C ASN A 29 42.72 8.96 8.44
N SER A 30 42.28 7.75 8.80
CA SER A 30 41.34 6.96 7.99
C SER A 30 40.02 7.68 7.69
N ILE A 31 39.51 8.51 8.62
CA ILE A 31 38.31 9.32 8.43
C ILE A 31 38.54 10.38 7.35
N THR A 32 39.61 11.18 7.48
CA THR A 32 39.97 12.22 6.52
C THR A 32 40.22 11.63 5.14
N ASN A 33 40.98 10.54 5.07
CA ASN A 33 41.26 9.83 3.82
C ASN A 33 39.97 9.33 3.15
N PHE A 34 39.01 8.84 3.93
CA PHE A 34 37.74 8.38 3.39
C PHE A 34 36.88 9.55 2.88
N LEU A 35 36.79 10.65 3.63
CA LEU A 35 36.11 11.87 3.18
C LEU A 35 36.72 12.45 1.90
N ASP A 36 38.05 12.52 1.85
CA ASP A 36 38.77 12.99 0.67
C ASP A 36 38.53 12.08 -0.54
N ALA A 37 38.47 10.77 -0.33
CA ALA A 37 38.13 9.81 -1.39
C ALA A 37 36.70 9.99 -1.91
N LEU A 38 35.73 10.25 -1.03
CA LEU A 38 34.34 10.54 -1.42
C LEU A 38 34.21 11.88 -2.14
N ASN A 39 34.90 12.91 -1.68
CA ASN A 39 34.94 14.23 -2.32
C ASN A 39 35.59 14.14 -3.70
N GLN A 40 36.66 13.38 -3.84
CA GLN A 40 37.27 13.10 -5.15
C GLN A 40 36.29 12.34 -6.06
N ALA A 41 35.65 11.28 -5.57
CA ALA A 41 34.67 10.50 -6.36
C ALA A 41 33.50 11.37 -6.86
N SER A 42 33.07 12.34 -6.06
CA SER A 42 32.00 13.28 -6.41
C SER A 42 32.36 14.21 -7.59
N ASN A 43 33.65 14.39 -7.88
CA ASN A 43 34.11 15.16 -9.05
C ASN A 43 34.09 14.34 -10.36
N PHE A 44 33.86 13.02 -10.28
CA PHE A 44 33.82 12.12 -11.44
C PHE A 44 32.55 11.24 -11.46
N PRO A 45 31.33 11.83 -11.42
CA PRO A 45 30.08 11.06 -11.32
C PRO A 45 29.74 10.28 -12.61
N ASN A 46 30.25 10.74 -13.76
CA ASN A 46 29.96 10.20 -15.10
C ASN A 46 31.12 9.39 -15.71
N SER A 47 32.03 8.86 -14.88
CA SER A 47 33.14 8.04 -15.38
C SER A 47 32.64 6.77 -16.08
N ALA A 48 33.29 6.34 -17.16
CA ALA A 48 32.94 5.09 -17.85
C ALA A 48 33.15 3.84 -16.98
N THR A 49 34.03 3.95 -15.98
CA THR A 49 34.35 2.91 -15.00
C THR A 49 34.06 3.44 -13.58
N PRO A 50 33.48 2.62 -12.68
CA PRO A 50 33.17 3.07 -11.34
C PRO A 50 34.39 3.56 -10.56
N ASN A 51 34.22 4.63 -9.78
CA ASN A 51 35.19 5.02 -8.76
C ASN A 51 35.24 3.93 -7.69
N VAL A 52 36.43 3.56 -7.22
CA VAL A 52 36.60 2.47 -6.26
C VAL A 52 37.31 2.98 -5.01
N ILE A 53 36.67 2.78 -3.86
CA ILE A 53 37.22 3.05 -2.53
C ILE A 53 37.34 1.70 -1.82
N ARG A 54 38.55 1.37 -1.38
CA ARG A 54 38.88 0.08 -0.78
C ARG A 54 39.33 0.29 0.65
N PHE A 55 38.86 -0.54 1.54
CA PHE A 55 39.39 -0.60 2.89
C PHE A 55 40.26 -1.84 3.03
N ASN A 56 41.43 -1.70 3.64
CA ASN A 56 42.19 -2.84 4.11
C ASN A 56 41.50 -3.46 5.32
N SER A 57 41.85 -4.71 5.69
CA SER A 57 41.30 -5.33 6.90
C SER A 57 41.64 -4.48 8.13
N GLY A 58 40.66 -4.23 9.01
CA GLY A 58 40.86 -3.39 10.18
C GLY A 58 39.55 -2.83 10.76
N ILE A 59 39.65 -2.20 11.93
CA ILE A 59 38.50 -1.52 12.55
C ILE A 59 38.66 -0.02 12.29
N TYR A 60 37.71 0.55 11.56
CA TYR A 60 37.66 1.93 11.15
C TYR A 60 36.56 2.62 11.96
N ASP A 61 37.00 3.44 12.91
CA ASP A 61 36.10 4.18 13.76
C ASP A 61 35.80 5.55 13.12
N LEU A 62 34.55 5.76 12.69
CA LEU A 62 34.10 7.00 12.03
C LEU A 62 33.45 7.98 13.02
N THR A 63 33.67 7.82 14.32
CA THR A 63 32.90 8.47 15.40
C THR A 63 33.49 9.78 15.93
N ASN A 64 34.77 10.05 15.65
CA ASN A 64 35.56 11.06 16.36
C ASN A 64 35.35 12.52 15.89
N ILE A 65 34.22 12.87 15.31
CA ILE A 65 33.94 14.25 14.88
C ILE A 65 32.72 14.79 15.61
N SER A 66 32.96 15.76 16.50
CA SER A 66 31.93 16.49 17.23
C SER A 66 30.89 17.08 16.27
N GLY A 67 29.64 16.60 16.34
CA GLY A 67 28.54 17.00 15.46
C GLY A 67 28.00 15.90 14.54
N GLY A 68 28.74 14.81 14.36
CA GLY A 68 28.39 13.73 13.42
C GLY A 68 28.61 14.11 11.96
N ILE A 69 29.35 13.30 11.21
CA ILE A 69 29.56 13.50 9.77
C ILE A 69 28.69 12.52 8.98
N ASN A 70 27.99 13.04 7.99
CA ASN A 70 27.36 12.24 6.96
C ASN A 70 28.35 11.98 5.82
N PHE A 71 28.62 10.71 5.54
CA PHE A 71 29.48 10.27 4.46
C PHE A 71 28.61 10.05 3.22
N LEU A 72 28.64 11.00 2.29
CA LEU A 72 27.85 10.96 1.06
C LEU A 72 28.59 10.13 0.00
N ILE A 73 28.00 9.00 -0.39
CA ILE A 73 28.53 8.12 -1.44
C ILE A 73 27.93 8.58 -2.78
N PRO A 74 28.74 9.14 -3.70
CA PRO A 74 28.24 9.73 -4.94
C PRO A 74 27.96 8.67 -6.02
N ASP A 75 27.40 9.12 -7.14
CA ASP A 75 27.16 8.32 -8.33
C ASP A 75 28.37 7.45 -8.72
N ASN A 76 28.09 6.27 -9.27
CA ASN A 76 29.05 5.37 -9.89
C ASN A 76 30.24 5.00 -8.98
N THR A 77 29.97 4.80 -7.69
CA THR A 77 31.00 4.52 -6.68
C THR A 77 30.89 3.10 -6.11
N VAL A 78 32.02 2.43 -5.97
CA VAL A 78 32.17 1.12 -5.34
C VAL A 78 32.93 1.31 -4.03
N VAL A 79 32.26 1.09 -2.90
CA VAL A 79 32.87 0.99 -1.58
C VAL A 79 33.03 -0.49 -1.24
N ARG A 80 34.26 -0.96 -1.05
CA ARG A 80 34.50 -2.37 -0.77
C ARG A 80 35.52 -2.62 0.32
N GLY A 81 35.32 -3.71 1.04
CA GLY A 81 36.31 -4.20 1.98
C GLY A 81 37.45 -5.00 1.36
N ALA A 82 38.38 -5.38 2.22
CA ALA A 82 39.34 -6.41 1.91
C ALA A 82 38.58 -7.72 1.79
N SER A 83 38.70 -8.39 0.64
CA SER A 83 37.99 -9.63 0.32
C SER A 83 38.17 -10.66 1.45
N VAL A 84 37.12 -10.91 2.22
CA VAL A 84 37.06 -12.05 3.14
C VAL A 84 36.34 -13.17 2.40
N PRO A 85 36.86 -14.41 2.39
CA PRO A 85 36.11 -15.54 1.88
C PRO A 85 35.00 -15.85 2.89
N PHE A 86 33.86 -15.19 2.72
CA PHE A 86 32.66 -15.65 3.38
C PHE A 86 32.28 -16.99 2.75
N ASN A 87 32.00 -18.00 3.58
CA ASN A 87 31.50 -19.28 3.08
C ASN A 87 30.08 -19.06 2.52
N ILE A 88 30.01 -18.61 1.27
CA ILE A 88 28.77 -18.44 0.52
C ILE A 88 28.49 -19.78 -0.16
N SER A 89 27.75 -20.65 0.52
CA SER A 89 27.09 -21.79 -0.14
C SER A 89 25.74 -21.32 -0.67
N SER A 90 25.27 -21.91 -1.78
CA SER A 90 23.90 -21.72 -2.27
C SER A 90 22.82 -22.16 -1.27
N THR A 91 23.21 -22.86 -0.20
CA THR A 91 22.34 -23.24 0.93
C THR A 91 22.41 -22.26 2.11
N ILE A 92 23.41 -21.38 2.15
CA ILE A 92 23.64 -20.47 3.27
C ILE A 92 22.92 -19.14 3.00
N LYS A 93 22.12 -18.72 3.97
CA LYS A 93 21.36 -17.47 3.95
C LYS A 93 22.08 -16.45 4.83
N GLY A 94 22.40 -15.30 4.25
CA GLY A 94 23.25 -14.28 4.83
C GLY A 94 24.72 -14.68 4.93
N VAL A 95 25.49 -13.83 5.58
CA VAL A 95 26.85 -14.14 6.00
C VAL A 95 26.83 -14.84 7.35
N GLN A 96 27.50 -16.00 7.47
CA GLN A 96 27.68 -16.73 8.73
C GLN A 96 29.13 -16.68 9.23
N GLY A 97 29.32 -16.33 10.51
CA GLY A 97 30.59 -16.42 11.22
C GLY A 97 30.94 -15.16 12.04
N ASN A 98 31.60 -15.37 13.19
CA ASN A 98 32.34 -14.29 13.85
C ASN A 98 33.48 -13.87 12.94
N LEU A 99 33.48 -12.62 12.50
CA LEU A 99 34.57 -12.04 11.76
C LEU A 99 35.79 -11.95 12.70
N ASN A 100 36.68 -12.93 12.64
CA ASN A 100 37.97 -12.90 13.35
C ASN A 100 39.03 -12.07 12.58
N THR A 101 38.67 -11.47 11.43
CA THR A 101 39.57 -10.72 10.53
C THR A 101 38.94 -9.41 10.00
N THR A 102 38.03 -8.83 10.78
CA THR A 102 37.00 -7.84 10.41
C THR A 102 37.53 -6.57 9.76
N LEU A 103 36.92 -6.18 8.64
CA LEU A 103 36.71 -4.79 8.30
C LEU A 103 35.43 -4.29 8.97
N LEU A 104 35.57 -3.45 9.99
CA LEU A 104 34.45 -2.91 10.75
C LEU A 104 34.40 -1.40 10.60
N LEU A 105 33.29 -0.86 10.07
CA LEU A 105 33.02 0.58 10.08
C LEU A 105 32.07 0.89 11.23
N LYS A 106 32.56 1.62 12.24
CA LYS A 106 31.71 2.08 13.35
C LYS A 106 31.18 3.48 13.07
N THR A 107 29.86 3.63 13.03
CA THR A 107 29.15 4.90 12.94
C THR A 107 28.34 5.13 14.23
N THR A 108 29.02 5.27 15.35
CA THR A 108 28.40 5.77 16.60
C THR A 108 28.29 7.31 16.57
N GLY A 109 27.31 7.89 17.28
CA GLY A 109 27.03 9.34 17.24
C GLY A 109 26.00 9.73 16.16
N ALA A 110 26.02 10.98 15.69
CA ALA A 110 25.02 11.51 14.73
C ALA A 110 25.34 11.22 13.24
N GLY A 111 26.54 10.73 12.92
CA GLY A 111 26.98 10.49 11.54
C GLY A 111 26.37 9.23 10.90
N GLN A 112 26.15 9.27 9.58
CA GLN A 112 25.56 8.18 8.78
C GLN A 112 26.33 7.96 7.47
N LEU A 113 26.25 6.74 6.93
CA LEU A 113 26.55 6.48 5.52
C LEU A 113 25.29 6.80 4.71
N ILE A 114 25.42 7.68 3.71
CA ILE A 114 24.30 8.09 2.87
C ILE A 114 24.67 7.82 1.42
N ILE A 115 23.92 6.92 0.77
CA ILE A 115 24.00 6.77 -0.69
C ILE A 115 23.28 7.97 -1.30
N ASN A 116 24.00 8.71 -2.13
CA ASN A 116 23.56 9.96 -2.76
C ASN A 116 23.85 9.91 -4.27
N GLY A 117 23.53 8.77 -4.90
CA GLY A 117 23.75 8.56 -6.32
C GLY A 117 23.38 7.16 -6.82
N ASN A 118 23.22 7.06 -8.13
CA ASN A 118 22.99 5.87 -8.93
C ASN A 118 24.26 5.02 -9.11
N ASN A 119 24.08 3.75 -9.48
CA ASN A 119 25.15 2.80 -9.80
C ASN A 119 26.16 2.59 -8.65
N VAL A 120 25.71 2.76 -7.41
CA VAL A 120 26.53 2.56 -6.22
C VAL A 120 26.60 1.08 -5.84
N ARG A 121 27.79 0.61 -5.43
CA ARG A 121 27.97 -0.74 -4.90
C ARG A 121 28.69 -0.69 -3.56
N ILE A 122 28.12 -1.32 -2.53
CA ILE A 122 28.74 -1.47 -1.22
C ILE A 122 28.87 -2.96 -0.94
N ARG A 123 30.09 -3.43 -0.66
CA ARG A 123 30.32 -4.87 -0.45
C ARG A 123 31.45 -5.24 0.48
N ASP A 124 31.33 -6.43 1.06
CA ASP A 124 32.37 -7.09 1.85
C ASP A 124 32.74 -6.28 3.12
N LEU A 125 31.73 -5.71 3.80
CA LEU A 125 31.88 -4.85 4.98
C LEU A 125 31.04 -5.36 6.17
N GLN A 126 31.53 -5.14 7.39
CA GLN A 126 30.68 -5.08 8.57
C GLN A 126 30.44 -3.60 8.95
N LEU A 127 29.18 -3.25 9.16
CA LEU A 127 28.72 -1.93 9.58
C LEU A 127 28.14 -2.08 11.00
N GLU A 128 28.68 -1.36 11.98
CA GLU A 128 28.12 -1.29 13.33
C GLU A 128 27.70 0.14 13.69
N GLY A 129 26.58 0.27 14.41
CA GLY A 129 26.08 1.55 14.90
C GLY A 129 24.84 2.04 14.14
N ARG A 130 24.84 3.30 13.68
CA ARG A 130 23.67 3.92 13.02
C ARG A 130 23.45 3.45 11.58
N SER A 131 22.24 3.73 11.10
CA SER A 131 21.65 3.29 9.84
C SER A 131 22.44 3.69 8.57
N LEU A 132 22.32 2.86 7.53
CA LEU A 132 22.59 3.24 6.14
C LEU A 132 21.35 3.92 5.58
N THR A 133 21.51 5.11 4.99
CA THR A 133 20.41 5.88 4.40
C THR A 133 20.56 5.97 2.89
N ILE A 134 19.46 5.86 2.17
CA ILE A 134 19.34 6.16 0.75
C ILE A 134 18.35 7.32 0.65
N ASN A 135 18.84 8.50 0.25
CA ASN A 135 18.07 9.74 0.39
C ASN A 135 17.16 10.05 -0.80
N ASP A 136 17.23 9.28 -1.89
CA ASP A 136 16.36 9.43 -3.06
C ASP A 136 16.12 8.10 -3.78
N ASN A 137 15.28 8.13 -4.82
CA ASN A 137 14.98 6.98 -5.69
C ASN A 137 16.11 6.72 -6.69
N PHE A 138 17.22 6.16 -6.21
CA PHE A 138 18.36 5.84 -7.06
C PHE A 138 18.25 4.46 -7.74
N LEU A 139 19.00 4.35 -8.84
CA LEU A 139 19.09 3.19 -9.70
C LEU A 139 20.33 2.36 -9.42
N ASN A 140 20.21 1.05 -9.63
CA ASN A 140 21.32 0.09 -9.65
C ASN A 140 22.18 0.08 -8.38
N ILE A 141 21.54 0.21 -7.22
CA ILE A 141 22.22 0.14 -5.92
C ILE A 141 22.44 -1.32 -5.55
N ASN A 142 23.69 -1.71 -5.31
CA ASN A 142 24.04 -3.09 -4.99
C ASN A 142 24.70 -3.17 -3.61
N LEU A 143 23.95 -3.71 -2.65
CA LEU A 143 24.43 -4.05 -1.32
C LEU A 143 24.70 -5.55 -1.30
N GLN A 144 25.95 -5.93 -1.16
CA GLN A 144 26.33 -7.34 -1.26
C GLN A 144 27.23 -7.74 -0.10
N ASN A 145 26.93 -8.87 0.53
CA ASN A 145 27.84 -9.48 1.49
C ASN A 145 28.21 -8.51 2.62
N LEU A 146 27.17 -7.92 3.21
CA LEU A 146 27.26 -6.95 4.31
C LEU A 146 26.76 -7.59 5.60
N ILE A 147 27.41 -7.28 6.71
CA ILE A 147 26.87 -7.54 8.04
C ILE A 147 26.52 -6.21 8.69
N PHE A 148 25.26 -6.01 9.00
CA PHE A 148 24.82 -4.93 9.87
C PHE A 148 24.69 -5.48 11.29
N GLY A 149 25.47 -4.97 12.23
CA GLY A 149 25.48 -5.45 13.61
C GLY A 149 25.29 -4.34 14.64
N ASN A 150 24.76 -4.68 15.81
CA ASN A 150 24.70 -3.80 16.98
C ASN A 150 24.10 -2.40 16.69
N THR A 151 23.00 -2.37 15.95
CA THR A 151 22.30 -1.13 15.55
C THR A 151 21.21 -0.74 16.56
N ILE A 152 21.49 -1.00 17.85
CA ILE A 152 20.58 -0.83 18.98
C ILE A 152 20.21 0.65 19.09
N ASN A 153 18.91 0.95 19.17
CA ASN A 153 18.30 2.30 19.19
C ASN A 153 18.07 2.98 17.82
N SER A 154 18.25 2.28 16.70
CA SER A 154 17.82 2.81 15.39
C SER A 154 16.37 2.44 15.09
N HIS A 155 15.61 3.34 14.45
CA HIS A 155 14.27 3.01 13.93
C HIS A 155 14.35 1.99 12.79
N ALA A 156 15.42 2.08 11.98
CA ALA A 156 15.70 1.22 10.83
C ALA A 156 17.21 1.00 10.68
N VAL A 157 17.67 -0.17 10.23
CA VAL A 157 19.09 -0.39 9.89
C VAL A 157 19.42 0.17 8.50
N LEU A 158 18.55 -0.06 7.53
CA LEU A 158 18.57 0.54 6.20
C LEU A 158 17.29 1.36 6.01
N ASN A 159 17.43 2.66 5.76
CA ASN A 159 16.32 3.55 5.45
C ASN A 159 16.40 4.04 4.00
N ALA A 160 15.35 3.87 3.21
CA ALA A 160 15.24 4.53 1.90
C ALA A 160 13.89 5.24 1.74
N ASP A 161 13.89 6.56 1.88
CA ASP A 161 12.69 7.39 2.01
C ASP A 161 11.89 7.56 0.68
N ARG A 162 12.27 6.85 -0.39
CA ARG A 162 11.59 6.82 -1.70
C ARG A 162 11.76 5.49 -2.45
N GLY A 163 12.23 4.46 -1.76
CA GLY A 163 12.68 3.21 -2.39
C GLY A 163 13.90 3.42 -3.30
N PHE A 164 14.33 2.35 -3.97
CA PHE A 164 15.44 2.34 -4.92
C PHE A 164 15.42 1.02 -5.72
N SER A 165 16.13 0.94 -6.85
CA SER A 165 16.30 -0.32 -7.59
C SER A 165 17.71 -0.89 -7.50
N GLY A 166 17.83 -2.20 -7.68
CA GLY A 166 19.09 -2.93 -7.59
C GLY A 166 18.98 -4.19 -6.75
N ASN A 167 20.02 -4.47 -5.95
CA ASN A 167 20.14 -5.75 -5.26
C ASN A 167 20.60 -5.61 -3.81
N ILE A 168 20.00 -6.38 -2.91
CA ILE A 168 20.49 -6.69 -1.57
C ILE A 168 20.73 -8.20 -1.51
N ILE A 169 22.00 -8.63 -1.47
CA ILE A 169 22.36 -10.06 -1.65
C ILE A 169 23.36 -10.50 -0.60
N TYR A 170 23.12 -11.65 0.03
CA TYR A 170 24.04 -12.23 1.02
C TYR A 170 24.29 -11.29 2.20
N CYS A 171 23.32 -10.47 2.59
CA CYS A 171 23.46 -9.57 3.74
C CYS A 171 22.91 -10.21 5.01
N THR A 172 23.52 -9.89 6.16
CA THR A 172 23.00 -10.24 7.48
C THR A 172 22.63 -8.97 8.23
N PHE A 173 21.38 -8.88 8.67
CA PHE A 173 20.88 -7.83 9.55
C PHE A 173 20.74 -8.42 10.94
N ASN A 174 21.70 -8.13 11.82
CA ASN A 174 21.83 -8.74 13.13
C ASN A 174 21.53 -7.73 14.24
N GLN A 175 20.71 -8.14 15.21
CA GLN A 175 20.36 -7.38 16.41
C GLN A 175 19.70 -6.02 16.12
N PHE A 176 18.73 -5.98 15.20
CA PHE A 176 17.92 -4.78 15.01
C PHE A 176 16.73 -4.74 15.98
N SER A 177 16.43 -3.57 16.55
CA SER A 177 15.41 -3.41 17.60
C SER A 177 14.00 -3.11 17.09
N ASN A 178 13.87 -2.61 15.85
CA ASN A 178 12.59 -2.24 15.25
C ASN A 178 12.51 -2.74 13.81
N LYS A 179 13.14 -2.06 12.84
CA LYS A 179 13.08 -2.47 11.44
C LYS A 179 14.47 -2.73 10.87
N ALA A 180 14.67 -3.80 10.09
CA ALA A 180 15.94 -3.97 9.39
C ALA A 180 15.98 -3.09 8.13
N ILE A 181 14.94 -3.14 7.30
CA ILE A 181 14.79 -2.32 6.09
C ILE A 181 13.47 -1.56 6.17
N VAL A 182 13.54 -0.25 5.93
CA VAL A 182 12.35 0.62 5.85
C VAL A 182 12.33 1.37 4.54
N PHE A 183 11.20 1.27 3.87
CA PHE A 183 10.81 2.15 2.79
C PHE A 183 9.58 2.94 3.23
N ASN A 184 9.70 4.26 3.28
CA ASN A 184 8.61 5.15 3.65
C ASN A 184 8.52 6.27 2.62
N ARG A 185 7.46 6.30 1.81
CA ARG A 185 7.27 7.32 0.78
C ARG A 185 6.89 8.66 1.41
N LYS A 186 7.85 9.59 1.54
CA LYS A 186 7.67 10.81 2.36
C LYS A 186 7.28 12.12 1.64
N LEU A 187 7.22 12.23 0.30
CA LEU A 187 7.11 13.54 -0.37
C LEU A 187 6.33 13.57 -1.70
N TYR A 188 5.72 14.74 -1.98
CA TYR A 188 5.05 15.14 -3.24
C TYR A 188 6.06 15.75 -4.25
N PRO A 189 5.85 15.68 -5.59
CA PRO A 189 4.79 14.96 -6.28
C PRO A 189 4.92 13.47 -6.12
N PHE A 190 3.77 12.79 -6.00
CA PHE A 190 3.66 11.33 -5.93
C PHE A 190 4.08 10.63 -7.25
N SER A 191 4.90 11.29 -8.09
CA SER A 191 5.30 10.84 -9.42
C SER A 191 6.21 9.61 -9.32
N ASN A 192 5.53 8.47 -9.36
CA ASN A 192 5.75 7.27 -10.15
C ASN A 192 7.10 6.57 -10.08
N LEU A 193 7.02 5.38 -9.48
CA LEU A 193 7.83 4.19 -9.71
C LEU A 193 9.26 4.26 -9.18
N VAL A 194 9.61 3.29 -8.33
CA VAL A 194 11.00 2.84 -8.31
C VAL A 194 11.32 2.41 -9.74
N SER A 195 12.20 3.14 -10.43
CA SER A 195 12.55 2.78 -11.79
C SER A 195 13.46 1.56 -11.71
N GLY A 196 13.04 0.43 -12.29
CA GLY A 196 13.75 -0.86 -12.16
C GLY A 196 13.32 -1.71 -10.96
N ILE A 197 13.81 -2.95 -10.91
CA ILE A 197 13.43 -3.96 -9.93
C ILE A 197 14.39 -3.91 -8.74
N LEU A 198 13.85 -4.01 -7.52
CA LEU A 198 14.63 -4.34 -6.33
C LEU A 198 14.58 -5.85 -6.06
N THR A 199 15.74 -6.47 -5.87
CA THR A 199 15.83 -7.87 -5.46
C THR A 199 16.52 -8.00 -4.10
N ILE A 200 15.86 -8.65 -3.14
CA ILE A 200 16.38 -8.98 -1.82
C ILE A 200 16.50 -10.50 -1.71
N ARG A 201 17.72 -11.03 -1.71
CA ARG A 201 17.91 -12.49 -1.73
C ARG A 201 19.08 -13.02 -0.92
N ASN A 202 18.94 -14.26 -0.47
CA ASN A 202 19.95 -14.95 0.33
C ASN A 202 20.40 -14.12 1.54
N CYS A 203 19.51 -13.33 2.15
CA CYS A 203 19.80 -12.54 3.33
C CYS A 203 19.34 -13.26 4.62
N ASN A 204 19.86 -12.82 5.76
CA ASN A 204 19.49 -13.31 7.08
C ASN A 204 19.08 -12.14 7.98
N PHE A 205 17.91 -12.24 8.61
CA PHE A 205 17.35 -11.21 9.47
C PHE A 205 17.17 -11.75 10.88
N ILE A 206 17.88 -11.15 11.84
CA ILE A 206 17.90 -11.54 13.24
C ILE A 206 17.63 -10.28 14.09
N PRO A 207 16.45 -10.13 14.70
CA PRO A 207 16.18 -9.02 15.59
C PRO A 207 17.00 -9.10 16.89
N GLU A 208 17.05 -7.99 17.63
CA GLU A 208 17.56 -7.99 19.01
C GLU A 208 16.64 -8.84 19.92
N ASN A 209 17.16 -9.24 21.09
CA ASN A 209 16.49 -10.12 22.06
C ASN A 209 14.94 -9.93 22.09
N PRO A 210 14.16 -10.99 21.80
CA PRO A 210 12.70 -10.94 21.68
C PRO A 210 11.96 -10.41 22.90
N SER A 211 12.55 -10.50 24.10
CA SER A 211 11.95 -9.93 25.31
C SER A 211 11.86 -8.40 25.28
N LEU A 212 12.63 -7.75 24.38
CA LEU A 212 12.63 -6.31 24.12
C LEU A 212 12.01 -5.96 22.77
N ALA A 213 11.77 -6.96 21.91
CA ALA A 213 11.17 -6.76 20.60
C ALA A 213 9.73 -6.28 20.76
N SER A 214 9.47 -5.05 20.33
CA SER A 214 8.11 -4.51 20.30
C SER A 214 7.27 -5.18 19.21
N ALA A 215 5.94 -5.06 19.31
CA ALA A 215 4.97 -5.41 18.28
C ALA A 215 5.33 -4.97 16.85
N LYS A 216 6.24 -4.00 16.67
CA LYS A 216 6.63 -3.39 15.40
C LYS A 216 7.88 -3.98 14.76
N THR A 217 8.42 -5.07 15.32
CA THR A 217 9.70 -5.63 14.87
C THR A 217 9.55 -6.32 13.50
N ARG A 218 10.12 -5.73 12.43
CA ARG A 218 9.99 -6.22 11.05
C ARG A 218 11.36 -6.34 10.37
N ALA A 219 11.56 -7.39 9.58
CA ALA A 219 12.72 -7.46 8.70
C ALA A 219 12.61 -6.40 7.60
N ILE A 220 11.46 -6.35 6.93
CA ILE A 220 11.21 -5.41 5.83
C ILE A 220 9.85 -4.76 6.07
N SER A 221 9.82 -3.43 6.06
CA SER A 221 8.58 -2.67 6.18
C SER A 221 8.55 -1.67 5.03
N ILE A 222 7.58 -1.86 4.14
CA ILE A 222 7.31 -0.96 3.03
C ILE A 222 5.97 -0.32 3.31
N ASP A 223 6.02 0.97 3.56
CA ASP A 223 4.86 1.78 3.85
C ASP A 223 4.84 2.91 2.82
N ALA A 224 3.86 2.89 1.92
CA ALA A 224 3.67 3.99 0.96
C ALA A 224 3.19 5.29 1.64
N GLY A 225 3.15 5.30 2.98
CA GLY A 225 2.65 6.37 3.79
C GLY A 225 1.14 6.23 3.97
N ASN A 226 0.65 6.82 5.05
CA ASN A 226 -0.77 7.05 5.27
C ASN A 226 -1.29 8.27 4.48
N ASP A 227 -0.90 8.41 3.21
CA ASP A 227 -1.44 9.45 2.34
C ASP A 227 -2.89 9.14 1.91
N GLU A 228 -3.69 10.19 1.82
CA GLU A 228 -5.14 10.10 1.63
C GLU A 228 -5.54 10.03 0.14
N ILE A 229 -4.58 10.32 -0.73
CA ILE A 229 -4.64 9.89 -2.11
C ILE A 229 -4.19 8.45 -2.07
N SER A 230 -5.05 7.53 -2.48
CA SER A 230 -4.80 6.08 -2.45
C SER A 230 -3.75 5.64 -3.47
N THR A 231 -2.68 6.42 -3.68
CA THR A 231 -1.61 6.10 -4.61
C THR A 231 -0.93 4.84 -4.13
N ILE A 232 -1.26 3.72 -4.75
CA ILE A 232 -0.56 2.47 -4.46
C ILE A 232 0.86 2.64 -4.95
N TRP A 233 1.82 2.39 -4.08
CA TRP A 233 3.21 2.39 -4.47
C TRP A 233 3.49 1.14 -5.28
N ASP A 234 3.57 1.32 -6.59
CA ASP A 234 4.05 0.29 -7.48
C ASP A 234 5.55 0.03 -7.22
N LEU A 235 5.83 -1.15 -6.69
CA LEU A 235 7.17 -1.63 -6.37
C LEU A 235 7.88 -2.24 -7.59
N ASN A 236 7.24 -2.13 -8.76
CA ASN A 236 7.80 -2.45 -10.08
C ASN A 236 8.39 -3.87 -10.14
N GLY A 237 7.68 -4.85 -9.57
CA GLY A 237 8.09 -6.25 -9.57
C GLY A 237 9.15 -6.61 -8.54
N MET A 238 9.23 -5.88 -7.42
CA MET A 238 10.17 -6.19 -6.32
C MET A 238 10.13 -7.68 -5.95
N GLU A 239 11.30 -8.30 -5.81
CA GLU A 239 11.44 -9.72 -5.47
C GLU A 239 12.15 -9.93 -4.13
N ILE A 240 11.54 -10.70 -3.23
CA ILE A 240 12.10 -11.12 -1.94
C ILE A 240 12.14 -12.65 -1.90
N TYR A 241 13.33 -13.25 -2.01
CA TYR A 241 13.46 -14.71 -2.07
C TYR A 241 14.71 -15.32 -1.46
N ALA A 242 14.62 -16.61 -1.14
CA ALA A 242 15.71 -17.38 -0.53
C ALA A 242 16.29 -16.74 0.76
N ASN A 243 15.51 -15.93 1.48
CA ASN A 243 15.93 -15.29 2.71
C ASN A 243 15.61 -16.16 3.94
N LEU A 244 16.26 -15.84 5.07
CA LEU A 244 15.96 -16.39 6.39
C LEU A 244 15.46 -15.24 7.27
N PHE A 245 14.22 -15.36 7.74
CA PHE A 245 13.61 -14.46 8.71
C PHE A 245 13.53 -15.18 10.05
N ASN A 246 14.39 -14.82 11.00
CA ASN A 246 14.35 -15.38 12.35
C ASN A 246 13.49 -14.47 13.22
N ASP A 247 12.32 -14.94 13.65
CA ASP A 247 11.40 -14.25 14.56
C ASP A 247 11.01 -12.84 14.11
N CYS A 248 10.92 -12.65 12.80
CA CYS A 248 10.51 -11.42 12.15
C CYS A 248 9.81 -11.73 10.82
N GLY A 249 9.27 -10.69 10.20
CA GLY A 249 8.51 -10.82 8.97
C GLY A 249 8.59 -9.60 8.08
N VAL A 250 7.74 -9.59 7.05
CA VAL A 250 7.61 -8.50 6.08
C VAL A 250 6.23 -7.86 6.18
N ALA A 251 6.18 -6.54 6.00
CA ALA A 251 4.95 -5.76 5.99
C ALA A 251 4.90 -4.85 4.75
N PHE A 252 3.75 -4.83 4.10
CA PHE A 252 3.47 -3.97 2.96
C PHE A 252 2.18 -3.21 3.21
N SER A 253 2.20 -1.87 3.09
CA SER A 253 1.02 -1.02 3.18
C SER A 253 0.89 -0.20 1.91
N LYS A 254 -0.28 -0.25 1.27
CA LYS A 254 -0.58 0.46 0.01
C LYS A 254 0.48 0.24 -1.08
N CYS A 255 0.92 -1.00 -1.27
CA CYS A 255 1.92 -1.37 -2.27
C CYS A 255 1.32 -2.28 -3.36
N SER A 256 1.88 -2.23 -4.57
CA SER A 256 1.56 -3.19 -5.64
C SER A 256 2.78 -3.79 -6.32
N ASN A 257 2.54 -4.88 -7.06
CA ASN A 257 3.50 -5.53 -7.94
C ASN A 257 4.77 -5.99 -7.21
N PHE A 258 4.61 -6.94 -6.29
CA PHE A 258 5.74 -7.50 -5.55
C PHE A 258 5.57 -8.99 -5.29
N PHE A 259 6.71 -9.66 -5.08
CA PHE A 259 6.82 -11.09 -4.93
C PHE A 259 7.60 -11.45 -3.67
N VAL A 260 7.00 -12.23 -2.78
CA VAL A 260 7.63 -12.83 -1.58
C VAL A 260 7.60 -14.34 -1.75
N GLY A 261 8.69 -14.93 -2.21
CA GLY A 261 8.64 -16.36 -2.54
C GLY A 261 9.97 -17.03 -2.85
N LYS A 262 9.91 -18.13 -3.61
CA LYS A 262 11.09 -18.90 -4.06
C LYS A 262 12.02 -19.24 -2.86
N ASN A 263 11.49 -19.99 -1.89
CA ASN A 263 12.21 -20.57 -0.75
C ASN A 263 12.69 -19.60 0.34
N ASN A 264 11.90 -18.55 0.66
CA ASN A 264 12.11 -17.91 1.97
C ASN A 264 11.79 -18.91 3.09
N GLN A 265 12.56 -18.80 4.17
CA GLN A 265 12.31 -19.54 5.41
C GLN A 265 12.01 -18.53 6.50
N VAL A 266 10.91 -18.73 7.18
CA VAL A 266 10.62 -18.03 8.44
C VAL A 266 10.88 -19.05 9.55
N ALA A 267 11.89 -18.81 10.38
CA ALA A 267 12.12 -19.62 11.57
C ALA A 267 11.61 -18.82 12.77
N ASN A 268 10.67 -19.39 13.53
CA ASN A 268 10.13 -18.75 14.72
C ASN A 268 10.62 -19.52 15.96
N GLU A 269 11.79 -19.13 16.45
CA GLU A 269 12.48 -19.78 17.56
C GLU A 269 12.00 -19.26 18.93
N PHE A 270 11.33 -18.11 18.98
CA PHE A 270 11.06 -17.42 20.24
C PHE A 270 9.59 -17.46 20.70
N ASN A 271 9.40 -17.27 22.01
CA ASN A 271 8.12 -17.31 22.71
C ASN A 271 7.37 -15.99 22.49
N LEU A 272 6.59 -15.89 21.40
CA LEU A 272 6.08 -14.61 20.90
C LEU A 272 4.60 -14.40 21.23
N SER A 273 4.30 -14.16 22.50
CA SER A 273 3.01 -13.59 22.93
C SER A 273 2.92 -12.07 22.72
N VAL A 274 4.00 -11.42 22.25
CA VAL A 274 4.15 -9.95 22.25
C VAL A 274 4.37 -9.36 20.85
N LEU A 275 4.63 -10.18 19.82
CA LEU A 275 4.68 -9.70 18.44
C LEU A 275 3.26 -9.73 17.86
N TYR A 276 2.71 -8.54 17.65
CA TYR A 276 1.36 -8.32 17.13
C TYR A 276 1.22 -8.67 15.64
N ASP A 277 2.29 -9.15 15.01
CA ASP A 277 2.49 -9.08 13.57
C ASP A 277 2.82 -10.44 12.96
N THR A 278 2.03 -10.82 11.96
CA THR A 278 2.20 -12.05 11.18
C THR A 278 3.48 -12.01 10.34
N PRO A 279 4.11 -13.17 10.04
CA PRO A 279 5.29 -13.26 9.18
C PRO A 279 5.16 -12.53 7.85
N ILE A 280 3.96 -12.56 7.24
CA ILE A 280 3.62 -11.73 6.09
C ILE A 280 2.39 -10.93 6.45
N HIS A 281 2.50 -9.61 6.30
CA HIS A 281 1.42 -8.70 6.64
C HIS A 281 1.18 -7.72 5.49
N PHE A 282 -0.07 -7.65 5.07
CA PHE A 282 -0.58 -6.66 4.13
C PHE A 282 -1.49 -5.72 4.89
N GLU A 283 -1.17 -4.44 4.81
CA GLU A 283 -2.02 -3.35 5.24
C GLU A 283 -2.70 -2.71 4.04
N GLU A 284 -3.66 -1.85 4.37
CA GLU A 284 -4.66 -1.20 3.53
C GLU A 284 -4.27 -1.06 2.05
N PHE A 285 -5.15 -1.54 1.16
CA PHE A 285 -5.07 -1.37 -0.30
C PHE A 285 -3.86 -2.01 -1.02
N SER A 286 -3.14 -2.92 -0.36
CA SER A 286 -2.11 -3.70 -1.04
C SER A 286 -2.71 -4.59 -2.14
N GLU A 287 -2.04 -4.68 -3.29
CA GLU A 287 -2.57 -5.45 -4.43
C GLU A 287 -1.49 -6.05 -5.36
N HIS A 288 -1.89 -6.96 -6.25
CA HIS A 288 -0.98 -7.60 -7.22
C HIS A 288 0.25 -8.23 -6.52
N ALA A 289 -0.01 -8.98 -5.46
CA ALA A 289 1.01 -9.55 -4.60
C ALA A 289 1.06 -11.08 -4.70
N TYR A 290 2.27 -11.62 -4.64
CA TYR A 290 2.51 -13.05 -4.76
C TYR A 290 3.29 -13.56 -3.56
N VAL A 291 2.70 -14.51 -2.83
CA VAL A 291 3.31 -15.22 -1.70
C VAL A 291 3.46 -16.69 -2.08
N GLU A 292 4.63 -17.08 -2.58
CA GLU A 292 4.78 -18.38 -3.22
C GLU A 292 5.99 -19.21 -2.82
N ASN A 293 5.80 -20.51 -2.62
CA ASN A 293 6.90 -21.45 -2.37
C ASN A 293 7.76 -21.08 -1.14
N ASN A 294 7.14 -20.57 -0.07
CA ASN A 294 7.81 -20.27 1.20
C ASN A 294 7.67 -21.43 2.20
N ASN A 295 8.62 -21.52 3.13
CA ASN A 295 8.58 -22.46 4.25
C ASN A 295 8.49 -21.68 5.58
N PHE A 296 7.36 -21.80 6.27
CA PHE A 296 7.13 -21.23 7.59
C PHE A 296 7.39 -22.33 8.64
N ASN A 297 8.53 -22.25 9.32
CA ASN A 297 8.96 -23.21 10.31
C ASN A 297 8.77 -22.64 11.72
N ILE A 298 7.69 -23.04 12.38
CA ILE A 298 7.45 -22.71 13.77
C ILE A 298 8.26 -23.66 14.65
N VAL A 299 8.97 -23.12 15.64
CA VAL A 299 9.72 -23.91 16.64
C VAL A 299 9.14 -23.70 18.04
N SER A 300 8.66 -22.49 18.31
CA SER A 300 8.06 -22.09 19.58
C SER A 300 6.66 -22.68 19.82
N SER A 301 6.36 -23.07 21.06
CA SER A 301 5.06 -23.65 21.46
C SER A 301 3.97 -22.62 21.75
N SER A 302 4.27 -21.32 21.66
CA SER A 302 3.38 -20.22 22.08
C SER A 302 3.02 -19.27 20.94
N PHE A 303 3.22 -19.69 19.69
CA PHE A 303 2.83 -18.90 18.54
C PHE A 303 1.31 -18.84 18.42
N SER A 304 0.71 -17.69 18.76
CA SER A 304 -0.75 -17.52 18.76
C SER A 304 -1.27 -16.74 17.56
N GLU A 305 -0.43 -16.29 16.64
CA GLU A 305 -0.84 -15.41 15.54
C GLU A 305 -1.07 -16.15 14.21
N GLY A 306 -1.46 -15.40 13.17
CA GLY A 306 -1.60 -15.91 11.81
C GLY A 306 -0.28 -15.98 11.04
N ILE A 307 -0.27 -16.59 9.85
CA ILE A 307 0.92 -16.63 8.97
C ILE A 307 0.90 -15.49 7.94
N VAL A 308 -0.21 -15.36 7.23
CA VAL A 308 -0.46 -14.28 6.28
C VAL A 308 -1.68 -13.48 6.75
N ASP A 309 -1.50 -12.18 6.95
CA ASP A 309 -2.58 -11.25 7.25
C ASP A 309 -2.79 -10.31 6.07
N LEU A 310 -4.03 -10.20 5.61
CA LEU A 310 -4.47 -9.34 4.50
C LEU A 310 -4.99 -7.99 4.99
N GLY A 311 -4.86 -7.72 6.30
CA GLY A 311 -5.30 -6.48 6.95
C GLY A 311 -6.81 -6.45 7.14
N SER A 312 -7.32 -5.59 8.02
CA SER A 312 -8.74 -5.60 8.41
C SER A 312 -9.53 -4.36 8.03
N ARG A 313 -8.87 -3.30 7.55
CA ARG A 313 -9.47 -1.96 7.41
C ARG A 313 -9.84 -1.64 5.97
N ALA A 314 -8.90 -1.79 5.04
CA ALA A 314 -9.16 -1.79 3.61
C ALA A 314 -8.64 -3.10 3.02
N GLY A 315 -9.51 -3.84 2.33
CA GLY A 315 -9.11 -5.14 1.82
C GLY A 315 -8.06 -5.06 0.70
N SER A 316 -7.32 -6.15 0.59
CA SER A 316 -6.32 -6.36 -0.46
C SER A 316 -6.98 -6.96 -1.72
N ASN A 317 -6.42 -6.70 -2.90
CA ASN A 317 -6.90 -7.20 -4.20
C ASN A 317 -5.82 -7.98 -4.95
N TYR A 318 -6.19 -8.93 -5.82
CA TYR A 318 -5.22 -9.62 -6.71
C TYR A 318 -4.05 -10.24 -5.94
N ILE A 319 -4.36 -11.01 -4.89
CA ILE A 319 -3.36 -11.66 -4.03
C ILE A 319 -3.32 -13.14 -4.35
N ASN A 320 -2.13 -13.66 -4.64
CA ASN A 320 -1.89 -15.07 -4.88
C ASN A 320 -1.00 -15.66 -3.77
N ILE A 321 -1.52 -16.65 -3.04
CA ILE A 321 -0.84 -17.38 -1.96
C ILE A 321 -0.76 -18.85 -2.38
N ASN A 322 0.39 -19.28 -2.91
CA ASN A 322 0.50 -20.58 -3.58
C ASN A 322 1.71 -21.42 -3.14
N ASN A 323 1.54 -22.74 -3.02
CA ASN A 323 2.63 -23.70 -2.77
C ASN A 323 3.47 -23.40 -1.51
N ASN A 324 2.91 -22.74 -0.50
CA ASN A 324 3.63 -22.50 0.75
C ASN A 324 3.49 -23.70 1.69
N ARG A 325 4.49 -23.91 2.54
CA ARG A 325 4.45 -24.93 3.60
C ARG A 325 4.55 -24.30 4.97
N LEU A 326 3.68 -24.74 5.89
CA LEU A 326 3.72 -24.42 7.30
C LEU A 326 4.06 -25.68 8.09
N SER A 327 5.16 -25.64 8.81
CA SER A 327 5.72 -26.75 9.57
C SER A 327 5.93 -26.37 11.02
N TYR A 328 5.68 -27.30 11.94
CA TYR A 328 6.04 -27.16 13.35
C TYR A 328 7.10 -28.19 13.67
N LEU A 329 8.30 -27.72 14.00
CA LEU A 329 9.49 -28.57 14.10
C LEU A 329 9.54 -29.43 15.38
N SER A 330 8.57 -29.29 16.27
CA SER A 330 8.38 -30.17 17.44
C SER A 330 7.45 -31.34 17.12
N SER A 331 7.63 -32.47 17.81
CA SER A 331 6.72 -33.61 17.73
C SER A 331 5.39 -33.41 18.46
N SER A 332 5.25 -32.31 19.22
CA SER A 332 4.01 -31.96 19.91
C SER A 332 3.02 -31.26 18.99
N ASN A 333 1.77 -31.14 19.43
CA ASN A 333 0.79 -30.30 18.75
C ASN A 333 0.96 -28.82 19.15
N ILE A 334 0.64 -27.92 18.22
CA ILE A 334 0.52 -26.47 18.46
C ILE A 334 -0.84 -25.97 17.96
N SER A 335 -1.36 -24.90 18.58
CA SER A 335 -2.53 -24.17 18.08
C SER A 335 -2.10 -22.78 17.62
N ILE A 336 -2.52 -22.39 16.41
CA ILE A 336 -2.24 -21.08 15.81
C ILE A 336 -3.56 -20.45 15.34
N LYS A 337 -3.67 -19.11 15.24
CA LYS A 337 -4.95 -18.48 14.89
C LYS A 337 -5.45 -18.81 13.49
N SER A 338 -4.59 -18.73 12.49
CA SER A 338 -4.94 -18.96 11.08
C SER A 338 -3.69 -19.08 10.20
N PHE A 339 -3.83 -19.70 9.03
CA PHE A 339 -2.83 -19.63 7.97
C PHE A 339 -2.98 -18.33 7.19
N VAL A 340 -4.19 -18.01 6.74
CA VAL A 340 -4.52 -16.72 6.10
C VAL A 340 -5.67 -16.07 6.86
N SER A 341 -5.54 -14.78 7.17
CA SER A 341 -6.65 -13.99 7.71
C SER A 341 -6.66 -12.57 7.15
N GLY A 342 -7.77 -11.85 7.31
CA GLY A 342 -7.89 -10.45 6.87
C GLY A 342 -9.11 -10.21 5.99
N THR A 343 -9.18 -9.04 5.37
CA THR A 343 -10.25 -8.63 4.46
C THR A 343 -9.79 -8.81 3.03
N ALA A 344 -10.45 -9.71 2.31
CA ALA A 344 -10.25 -9.96 0.89
C ALA A 344 -11.36 -9.29 0.09
N ASN A 345 -10.99 -8.45 -0.87
CA ASN A 345 -11.95 -7.72 -1.69
C ASN A 345 -12.26 -8.46 -3.00
N THR A 346 -11.25 -8.66 -3.87
CA THR A 346 -11.40 -9.28 -5.21
C THR A 346 -10.17 -10.09 -5.61
N ASP A 347 -10.37 -11.13 -6.45
CA ASP A 347 -9.31 -11.90 -7.13
C ASP A 347 -8.23 -12.46 -6.19
N ILE A 348 -8.64 -13.18 -5.14
CA ILE A 348 -7.73 -13.85 -4.21
C ILE A 348 -7.58 -15.33 -4.59
N SER A 349 -6.34 -15.78 -4.78
CA SER A 349 -6.03 -17.19 -4.99
C SER A 349 -5.23 -17.73 -3.82
N ILE A 350 -5.71 -18.81 -3.18
CA ILE A 350 -5.00 -19.53 -2.13
C ILE A 350 -4.92 -20.99 -2.57
N THR A 351 -3.78 -21.43 -3.09
CA THR A 351 -3.68 -22.76 -3.73
C THR A 351 -2.49 -23.59 -3.26
N ASN A 352 -2.68 -24.90 -3.19
CA ASN A 352 -1.61 -25.88 -2.94
C ASN A 352 -0.75 -25.62 -1.68
N ASN A 353 -1.30 -24.96 -0.65
CA ASN A 353 -0.57 -24.72 0.59
C ASN A 353 -0.68 -25.96 1.51
N ILE A 354 0.43 -26.32 2.14
CA ILE A 354 0.58 -27.51 2.98
C ILE A 354 0.82 -27.08 4.42
N VAL A 355 0.01 -27.58 5.35
CA VAL A 355 0.17 -27.43 6.79
C VAL A 355 0.47 -28.80 7.39
N ASP A 356 1.53 -28.91 8.18
CA ASP A 356 1.88 -30.18 8.85
C ASP A 356 0.80 -30.59 9.86
N SER A 357 0.60 -31.90 10.03
CA SER A 357 -0.55 -32.46 10.78
C SER A 357 -0.55 -32.20 12.28
N ASN A 358 0.59 -31.78 12.84
CA ASN A 358 0.74 -31.40 14.25
C ASN A 358 0.33 -29.95 14.52
N ILE A 359 -0.14 -29.22 13.51
CA ILE A 359 -0.60 -27.83 13.65
C ILE A 359 -2.12 -27.81 13.60
N ASN A 360 -2.72 -27.27 14.65
CA ASN A 360 -4.15 -27.01 14.73
C ASN A 360 -4.42 -25.51 14.61
N PHE A 361 -5.60 -25.17 14.11
CA PHE A 361 -6.04 -23.78 14.04
C PHE A 361 -7.07 -23.49 15.14
N ASP A 362 -6.98 -22.33 15.78
CA ASP A 362 -7.97 -21.89 16.76
C ASP A 362 -9.37 -21.90 16.11
N ASN A 363 -10.32 -22.59 16.76
CA ASN A 363 -11.67 -22.81 16.24
C ASN A 363 -11.72 -23.45 14.84
N ASN A 364 -10.68 -24.18 14.43
CA ASN A 364 -10.52 -24.82 13.12
C ASN A 364 -10.58 -23.82 11.93
N ARG A 365 -10.02 -22.62 12.09
CA ARG A 365 -10.07 -21.53 11.09
C ARG A 365 -8.74 -21.29 10.38
N GLY A 366 -8.32 -22.24 9.54
CA GLY A 366 -7.08 -22.10 8.79
C GLY A 366 -7.09 -20.94 7.78
N ILE A 367 -8.19 -20.70 7.08
CA ILE A 367 -8.40 -19.50 6.26
C ILE A 367 -9.61 -18.73 6.82
N ASN A 368 -9.40 -17.46 7.19
CA ASN A 368 -10.38 -16.67 7.91
C ASN A 368 -10.50 -15.23 7.38
N PHE A 369 -11.48 -14.98 6.51
CA PHE A 369 -11.74 -13.63 6.02
C PHE A 369 -12.57 -12.75 6.99
N VAL A 370 -12.88 -13.21 8.20
CA VAL A 370 -13.83 -12.52 9.11
C VAL A 370 -13.15 -11.41 9.94
N LYS A 371 -11.87 -11.11 9.72
CA LYS A 371 -11.11 -10.12 10.51
C LYS A 371 -11.50 -8.70 10.11
N LEU A 372 -12.65 -8.24 10.59
CA LEU A 372 -13.05 -6.83 10.57
C LEU A 372 -12.76 -6.23 11.94
N HIS A 373 -12.04 -5.11 12.00
CA HIS A 373 -11.96 -4.31 13.23
C HIS A 373 -13.30 -3.57 13.41
N PRO A 374 -14.18 -4.02 14.33
CA PRO A 374 -15.56 -3.50 14.42
C PRO A 374 -15.61 -2.04 14.88
N GLU A 375 -14.58 -1.59 15.59
CA GLU A 375 -14.52 -0.26 16.19
C GLU A 375 -14.02 0.81 15.22
N SER A 376 -13.19 0.42 14.24
CA SER A 376 -12.58 1.35 13.29
C SER A 376 -13.38 1.47 11.99
N CYS A 377 -14.05 0.41 11.55
CA CYS A 377 -14.74 0.37 10.27
C CYS A 377 -16.20 -0.02 10.52
N GLY A 378 -17.13 0.93 10.40
CA GLY A 378 -18.59 0.69 10.40
C GLY A 378 -19.06 -0.09 9.17
N VAL A 379 -18.27 -1.06 8.71
CA VAL A 379 -18.71 -2.02 7.70
C VAL A 379 -19.84 -2.81 8.33
N SER A 380 -20.96 -2.91 7.61
CA SER A 380 -21.99 -3.87 7.96
C SER A 380 -21.34 -5.23 8.22
N LYS A 381 -21.96 -6.06 9.06
CA LYS A 381 -21.51 -7.41 9.42
C LYS A 381 -21.34 -8.35 8.21
N ASN A 382 -21.50 -7.81 7.01
CA ASN A 382 -21.58 -8.46 5.76
C ASN A 382 -20.31 -8.23 4.93
N LEU A 383 -19.24 -8.96 5.25
CA LEU A 383 -18.13 -9.10 4.32
C LEU A 383 -18.59 -9.95 3.13
N ILE A 384 -18.40 -9.45 1.92
CA ILE A 384 -18.68 -10.15 0.68
C ILE A 384 -17.32 -10.43 0.04
N ILE A 385 -16.92 -11.71 0.01
CA ILE A 385 -15.87 -12.14 -0.91
C ILE A 385 -16.43 -11.92 -2.31
N ASN A 386 -15.93 -10.91 -3.03
CA ASN A 386 -16.37 -10.61 -4.38
C ASN A 386 -15.74 -11.61 -5.38
N ASN A 387 -16.20 -11.57 -6.63
CA ASN A 387 -15.92 -12.53 -7.71
C ASN A 387 -14.44 -13.03 -7.79
N ASN A 388 -14.27 -14.28 -8.24
CA ASN A 388 -12.99 -14.94 -8.59
C ASN A 388 -12.04 -15.36 -7.44
N THR A 389 -12.56 -15.66 -6.25
CA THR A 389 -11.71 -16.28 -5.21
C THR A 389 -11.52 -17.79 -5.49
N ASN A 390 -10.27 -18.22 -5.66
CA ASN A 390 -9.91 -19.63 -5.92
C ASN A 390 -9.16 -20.24 -4.72
N ILE A 391 -9.78 -21.23 -4.05
CA ILE A 391 -9.16 -21.96 -2.93
C ILE A 391 -9.14 -23.46 -3.25
N THR A 392 -8.00 -23.97 -3.71
CA THR A 392 -7.87 -25.36 -4.20
C THR A 392 -6.54 -26.00 -3.79
N GLY A 393 -6.51 -27.33 -3.64
CA GLY A 393 -5.27 -28.07 -3.34
C GLY A 393 -4.64 -27.84 -1.95
N ASN A 394 -5.32 -27.11 -1.04
CA ASN A 394 -4.83 -26.89 0.32
C ASN A 394 -5.31 -28.02 1.26
N ASN A 395 -4.49 -28.43 2.22
CA ASN A 395 -4.90 -29.34 3.31
C ASN A 395 -5.38 -28.59 4.57
N ILE A 396 -6.04 -27.45 4.36
CA ILE A 396 -6.35 -26.44 5.38
C ILE A 396 -7.86 -26.23 5.47
N TYR A 397 -8.41 -26.14 6.69
CA TYR A 397 -9.82 -25.80 6.91
C TYR A 397 -10.12 -24.35 6.54
N VAL A 398 -11.22 -24.13 5.81
CA VAL A 398 -11.65 -22.81 5.32
C VAL A 398 -12.92 -22.38 6.07
N LEU A 399 -12.90 -21.19 6.66
CA LEU A 399 -14.10 -20.55 7.19
C LEU A 399 -14.42 -19.28 6.39
N ILE A 400 -15.62 -19.25 5.80
CA ILE A 400 -16.17 -18.10 5.10
C ILE A 400 -17.52 -17.78 5.74
N LYS A 401 -17.73 -16.54 6.21
CA LYS A 401 -19.05 -16.09 6.65
C LYS A 401 -19.77 -15.43 5.47
N SER A 402 -20.87 -16.03 5.01
CA SER A 402 -21.85 -15.39 4.12
C SER A 402 -23.15 -15.07 4.89
N ASN A 403 -23.79 -13.94 4.63
CA ASN A 403 -24.89 -13.39 5.46
C ASN A 403 -26.29 -13.95 5.19
N GLN A 404 -26.43 -15.25 4.98
CA GLN A 404 -27.73 -15.86 5.16
C GLN A 404 -27.57 -17.05 6.07
N ASN A 405 -28.21 -16.97 7.24
CA ASN A 405 -28.48 -18.05 8.19
C ASN A 405 -27.36 -19.08 8.32
N GLN A 406 -26.40 -18.83 9.23
CA GLN A 406 -25.55 -19.86 9.85
C GLN A 406 -25.19 -21.07 8.95
N GLN A 407 -24.80 -20.87 7.69
CA GLN A 407 -24.01 -21.88 7.01
C GLN A 407 -22.57 -21.68 7.44
N GLN A 408 -22.33 -22.09 8.68
CA GLN A 408 -21.05 -22.70 9.00
C GLN A 408 -20.94 -23.86 8.01
N ALA A 409 -20.10 -23.74 6.98
CA ALA A 409 -19.63 -24.94 6.30
C ALA A 409 -18.75 -25.68 7.32
N MET A 410 -19.39 -26.32 8.30
CA MET A 410 -18.76 -27.35 9.10
C MET A 410 -18.54 -28.52 8.15
N ILE A 411 -17.39 -28.51 7.47
CA ILE A 411 -16.85 -29.74 6.90
C ILE A 411 -16.29 -30.51 8.10
N GLU A 412 -17.21 -31.07 8.89
CA GLU A 412 -16.87 -32.02 9.94
C GLU A 412 -16.40 -33.31 9.28
N ASN A 413 -15.16 -33.70 9.63
CA ASN A 413 -14.53 -35.00 9.40
C ASN A 413 -14.03 -35.29 7.96
N ASN A 414 -12.70 -35.29 7.81
CA ASN A 414 -11.93 -36.11 6.86
C ASN A 414 -12.26 -36.04 5.36
N LEU A 415 -13.05 -35.08 4.89
CA LEU A 415 -13.20 -34.85 3.46
C LEU A 415 -12.11 -33.91 2.97
N LEU A 416 -11.06 -34.53 2.40
CA LEU A 416 -10.30 -33.95 1.29
C LEU A 416 -11.24 -33.06 0.48
N ILE A 417 -10.98 -31.76 0.44
CA ILE A 417 -11.61 -30.85 -0.50
C ILE A 417 -11.46 -31.54 -1.86
N PRO A 418 -12.56 -31.93 -2.56
CA PRO A 418 -12.42 -32.53 -3.88
C PRO A 418 -11.54 -31.60 -4.70
N ASN A 419 -10.56 -32.15 -5.44
CA ASN A 419 -9.55 -31.41 -6.20
C ASN A 419 -10.09 -30.32 -7.16
N ASN A 420 -11.41 -30.11 -7.23
CA ASN A 420 -12.11 -29.13 -8.05
C ASN A 420 -13.24 -28.40 -7.29
N TYR A 421 -13.06 -28.04 -6.01
CA TYR A 421 -14.03 -27.13 -5.36
C TYR A 421 -13.81 -25.70 -5.86
N ASN A 422 -14.37 -25.38 -7.04
CA ASN A 422 -14.66 -24.01 -7.42
C ASN A 422 -15.75 -23.52 -6.48
N ALA A 423 -15.39 -22.84 -5.39
CA ALA A 423 -16.37 -22.12 -4.60
C ALA A 423 -16.93 -20.98 -5.47
N ILE A 424 -17.99 -21.28 -6.22
CA ILE A 424 -18.77 -20.28 -6.95
C ILE A 424 -19.54 -19.51 -5.87
N PHE A 425 -18.98 -18.39 -5.41
CA PHE A 425 -19.69 -17.48 -4.54
C PHE A 425 -20.78 -16.80 -5.35
N GLN A 426 -22.03 -17.02 -4.94
CA GLN A 426 -23.16 -16.26 -5.48
C GLN A 426 -22.98 -14.80 -5.10
N ASN A 427 -22.99 -13.97 -6.14
CA ASN A 427 -22.95 -12.52 -6.10
C ASN A 427 -24.28 -12.00 -5.48
N ASN A 428 -24.43 -12.19 -4.16
CA ASN A 428 -25.62 -11.73 -3.44
C ASN A 428 -25.44 -10.25 -3.08
N SER A 429 -26.12 -9.44 -3.88
CA SER A 429 -26.31 -8.00 -3.77
C SER A 429 -26.60 -7.50 -2.35
N GLN A 430 -26.01 -6.33 -2.07
CA GLN A 430 -26.21 -5.43 -0.93
C GLN A 430 -25.32 -5.70 0.30
N CYS A 431 -24.08 -5.19 0.24
CA CYS A 431 -23.52 -4.56 1.44
C CYS A 431 -24.48 -3.42 1.81
N GLU A 432 -24.98 -3.42 3.05
CA GLU A 432 -25.46 -2.17 3.63
C GLU A 432 -24.26 -1.22 3.61
N LEU A 433 -24.38 -0.19 2.78
CA LEU A 433 -23.40 0.89 2.69
C LEU A 433 -23.22 1.47 4.10
N PRO A 434 -21.99 1.80 4.54
CA PRO A 434 -21.73 2.42 5.85
C PRO A 434 -22.55 3.70 6.09
N TYR A 435 -23.12 4.24 5.02
CA TYR A 435 -24.17 5.24 5.01
C TYR A 435 -25.32 4.71 4.14
N GLY A 436 -26.55 4.65 4.67
CA GLY A 436 -27.71 4.01 4.04
C GLY A 436 -28.26 4.67 2.77
N GLU A 437 -27.48 5.46 2.04
CA GLU A 437 -27.91 6.10 0.80
C GLU A 437 -27.05 5.65 -0.40
N SER A 438 -27.73 5.26 -1.48
CA SER A 438 -27.17 4.79 -2.75
C SER A 438 -26.20 5.80 -3.37
N GLU A 439 -25.26 5.35 -4.21
CA GLU A 439 -24.45 6.25 -5.06
C GLU A 439 -25.31 7.36 -5.69
N GLY A 440 -24.80 8.60 -5.68
CA GLY A 440 -25.61 9.74 -6.08
C GLY A 440 -24.97 11.11 -5.88
N TYR A 441 -25.80 12.14 -5.99
CA TYR A 441 -25.41 13.55 -5.89
C TYR A 441 -25.88 14.15 -4.58
N TYR A 442 -24.99 14.86 -3.89
CA TYR A 442 -25.17 15.27 -2.51
C TYR A 442 -24.68 16.69 -2.26
N SER A 443 -25.34 17.38 -1.35
CA SER A 443 -24.80 18.55 -0.67
C SER A 443 -24.31 18.14 0.71
N ILE A 444 -23.10 18.56 1.10
CA ILE A 444 -22.52 18.24 2.40
C ILE A 444 -22.50 19.52 3.23
N ARG A 445 -23.21 19.56 4.37
CA ARG A 445 -23.43 20.75 5.19
C ARG A 445 -22.72 20.65 6.54
N ASN A 446 -21.95 21.66 6.92
CA ASN A 446 -21.30 21.68 8.24
C ASN A 446 -22.30 22.06 9.33
N LYS A 447 -22.33 21.32 10.45
CA LYS A 447 -23.31 21.57 11.54
C LYS A 447 -23.03 22.84 12.34
N SER A 448 -21.80 23.35 12.36
CA SER A 448 -21.46 24.52 13.18
C SER A 448 -21.97 25.85 12.60
N ASN A 449 -22.11 25.95 11.27
CA ASN A 449 -22.52 27.18 10.59
C ASN A 449 -23.57 26.98 9.48
N ASN A 450 -24.02 25.74 9.26
CA ASN A 450 -24.98 25.37 8.21
C ASN A 450 -24.56 25.71 6.78
N LEU A 451 -23.28 25.95 6.53
CA LEU A 451 -22.74 26.19 5.18
C LEU A 451 -22.38 24.87 4.49
N PHE A 452 -22.45 24.86 3.16
CA PHE A 452 -22.17 23.71 2.32
C PHE A 452 -20.70 23.64 1.92
N LEU A 453 -20.13 22.44 1.94
CA LEU A 453 -18.83 22.13 1.37
C LEU A 453 -18.83 22.44 -0.13
N SER A 454 -17.94 23.32 -0.56
CA SER A 454 -17.89 23.90 -1.90
C SER A 454 -16.52 23.70 -2.52
N ALA A 455 -16.51 23.21 -3.75
CA ALA A 455 -15.33 23.21 -4.61
C ALA A 455 -15.03 24.64 -5.09
N ASN A 456 -13.77 25.09 -4.98
CA ASN A 456 -13.32 26.38 -5.51
C ASN A 456 -12.15 26.16 -6.50
N SER A 457 -12.34 26.51 -7.76
CA SER A 457 -11.33 26.33 -8.83
C SER A 457 -10.25 27.38 -8.89
N VAL A 458 -10.39 28.52 -8.18
CA VAL A 458 -9.43 29.62 -8.30
C VAL A 458 -8.07 29.20 -7.72
N ASP A 459 -8.10 28.48 -6.59
CA ASP A 459 -6.89 28.07 -5.87
C ASP A 459 -6.82 26.56 -5.59
N GLY A 460 -7.79 25.79 -6.09
CA GLY A 460 -7.88 24.34 -5.86
C GLY A 460 -8.24 23.94 -4.42
N TRP A 461 -8.68 24.90 -3.60
CA TRP A 461 -9.11 24.67 -2.22
C TRP A 461 -10.59 24.28 -2.15
N VAL A 462 -10.94 23.65 -1.03
CA VAL A 462 -12.33 23.41 -0.64
C VAL A 462 -12.69 24.36 0.49
N GLU A 463 -13.86 24.98 0.38
CA GLU A 463 -14.35 26.01 1.29
C GLU A 463 -15.82 25.74 1.65
N LEU A 464 -16.39 26.59 2.50
CA LEU A 464 -17.79 26.58 2.88
C LEU A 464 -18.54 27.73 2.20
N SER A 465 -19.68 27.42 1.61
CA SER A 465 -20.54 28.34 0.88
C SER A 465 -21.99 28.30 1.39
N ASN A 466 -22.65 29.45 1.41
CA ASN A 466 -24.08 29.55 1.68
C ASN A 466 -24.94 29.36 0.41
N THR A 467 -24.32 29.30 -0.77
CA THR A 467 -25.00 29.28 -2.06
C THR A 467 -25.05 27.88 -2.64
N GLN A 468 -26.26 27.33 -2.80
CA GLN A 468 -26.43 26.05 -3.49
C GLN A 468 -26.17 26.22 -4.99
N SER A 469 -25.13 25.58 -5.48
CA SER A 469 -24.74 25.55 -6.90
C SER A 469 -24.13 24.19 -7.24
N ASN A 470 -23.71 23.98 -8.49
CA ASN A 470 -22.97 22.77 -8.85
C ASN A 470 -21.65 22.65 -8.07
N ASN A 471 -21.06 23.76 -7.63
CA ASN A 471 -19.82 23.74 -6.86
C ASN A 471 -20.01 23.21 -5.43
N THR A 472 -21.23 23.28 -4.88
CA THR A 472 -21.57 22.72 -3.56
C THR A 472 -22.16 21.32 -3.64
N LYS A 473 -22.23 20.74 -4.84
CA LYS A 473 -22.71 19.38 -5.08
C LYS A 473 -21.54 18.44 -5.32
N TRP A 474 -21.63 17.27 -4.71
CA TRP A 474 -20.63 16.22 -4.75
C TRP A 474 -21.28 14.93 -5.23
N LYS A 475 -20.65 14.26 -6.18
CA LYS A 475 -21.01 12.88 -6.53
C LYS A 475 -20.27 11.93 -5.60
N LEU A 476 -21.02 11.21 -4.77
CA LEU A 476 -20.49 10.15 -3.92
C LEU A 476 -20.60 8.83 -4.67
N SER A 477 -19.46 8.19 -4.89
CA SER A 477 -19.39 6.84 -5.49
C SER A 477 -18.76 5.89 -4.49
N PHE A 478 -19.37 4.72 -4.28
CA PHE A 478 -18.90 3.79 -3.26
C PHE A 478 -17.67 3.02 -3.75
N VAL A 479 -16.72 2.84 -2.85
CA VAL A 479 -15.51 2.05 -3.05
C VAL A 479 -15.44 1.00 -1.95
N TYR A 480 -15.59 -0.27 -2.33
CA TYR A 480 -15.51 -1.40 -1.42
C TYR A 480 -14.17 -1.42 -0.64
N PRO A 481 -14.15 -1.79 0.66
CA PRO A 481 -15.27 -2.28 1.47
C PRO A 481 -16.11 -1.22 2.19
N ALA A 482 -15.65 0.03 2.31
CA ALA A 482 -16.31 1.01 3.17
C ALA A 482 -16.03 2.48 2.83
N TYR A 483 -15.48 2.77 1.65
CA TYR A 483 -15.00 4.09 1.27
C TYR A 483 -15.90 4.75 0.22
N TYR A 484 -15.68 6.05 0.00
CA TYR A 484 -16.34 6.84 -1.02
C TYR A 484 -15.34 7.73 -1.74
N THR A 485 -15.50 7.91 -3.05
CA THR A 485 -14.90 9.05 -3.76
C THR A 485 -15.88 10.20 -3.77
N LEU A 486 -15.40 11.43 -3.54
CA LEU A 486 -16.21 12.65 -3.59
C LEU A 486 -15.78 13.49 -4.79
N GLU A 487 -16.48 13.37 -5.92
CA GLU A 487 -16.22 14.15 -7.13
C GLU A 487 -17.03 15.46 -7.13
N SER A 488 -16.41 16.58 -7.46
CA SER A 488 -17.10 17.86 -7.63
C SER A 488 -18.01 17.84 -8.85
N VAL A 489 -19.27 18.22 -8.70
CA VAL A 489 -20.20 18.37 -9.84
C VAL A 489 -19.86 19.62 -10.67
N GLY A 490 -19.37 20.67 -10.01
CA GLY A 490 -18.98 21.93 -10.68
C GLY A 490 -17.73 21.80 -11.55
N PHE A 491 -16.86 20.84 -11.24
CA PHE A 491 -15.58 20.63 -11.91
C PHE A 491 -15.35 19.14 -12.18
N SER A 492 -15.65 18.70 -13.40
CA SER A 492 -15.46 17.29 -13.81
C SER A 492 -14.03 16.82 -13.54
N ASN A 493 -13.89 15.56 -13.11
CA ASN A 493 -12.61 14.92 -12.75
C ASN A 493 -11.88 15.56 -11.55
N ASN A 494 -12.50 16.49 -10.83
CA ASN A 494 -11.92 17.05 -9.61
C ASN A 494 -12.50 16.37 -8.38
N PHE A 495 -11.64 15.76 -7.56
CA PHE A 495 -12.02 15.01 -6.37
C PHE A 495 -11.57 15.73 -5.10
N LEU A 496 -12.38 15.67 -4.06
CA LEU A 496 -11.94 16.07 -2.73
C LEU A 496 -10.80 15.15 -2.29
N GLY A 497 -9.66 15.71 -1.90
CA GLY A 497 -8.54 14.99 -1.30
C GLY A 497 -7.78 15.89 -0.34
N VAL A 498 -6.63 15.42 0.14
CA VAL A 498 -5.67 16.25 0.87
C VAL A 498 -4.25 15.92 0.41
N ILE A 499 -3.31 16.82 0.68
CA ILE A 499 -1.89 16.60 0.34
C ILE A 499 -1.23 15.64 1.34
N ARG A 500 -1.55 15.77 2.63
CA ARG A 500 -0.92 14.99 3.71
C ARG A 500 -1.88 14.75 4.89
N GLY A 501 -1.95 13.50 5.36
CA GLY A 501 -2.63 13.10 6.60
C GLY A 501 -1.79 13.35 7.87
N TYR A 502 -2.17 12.80 9.03
CA TYR A 502 -1.38 12.85 10.27
C TYR A 502 -0.93 11.43 10.66
N PHE A 503 0.31 11.25 11.12
CA PHE A 503 0.93 9.93 11.21
C PHE A 503 1.36 9.56 12.63
N GLU A 504 1.44 8.27 12.92
CA GLU A 504 1.95 7.76 14.20
C GLU A 504 3.43 8.13 14.43
N VAL A 505 4.23 8.20 13.35
CA VAL A 505 5.65 8.59 13.38
C VAL A 505 5.86 10.10 13.52
N ASP A 506 4.92 10.92 13.03
CA ASP A 506 4.98 12.38 13.16
C ASP A 506 4.74 12.82 14.61
N GLN A 507 4.12 11.96 15.44
CA GLN A 507 3.95 12.18 16.88
C GLN A 507 5.16 11.79 17.73
N ALA A 508 6.16 11.10 17.15
CA ALA A 508 7.26 10.49 17.91
C ALA A 508 8.56 11.30 17.91
N LEU A 509 8.62 12.43 17.19
CA LEU A 509 9.84 13.23 17.06
C LEU A 509 9.65 14.63 17.66
N PRO A 510 10.21 14.89 18.86
CA PRO A 510 10.11 16.19 19.53
C PRO A 510 10.86 17.33 18.79
N ASP A 511 11.69 17.01 17.79
CA ASP A 511 12.62 17.96 17.16
C ASP A 511 12.29 18.35 15.71
N PHE A 512 11.18 17.88 15.13
CA PHE A 512 10.67 18.51 13.90
C PHE A 512 9.97 19.81 14.28
N GLY A 513 10.77 20.87 14.43
CA GLY A 513 10.29 22.24 14.54
C GLY A 513 9.42 22.59 13.34
N GLU A 514 8.33 23.29 13.63
CA GLU A 514 7.18 23.59 12.75
C GLU A 514 6.19 22.43 12.62
N PRO A 515 5.00 22.55 13.22
CA PRO A 515 3.93 21.61 12.93
C PRO A 515 3.52 21.78 11.45
N LEU A 516 3.41 20.67 10.75
CA LEU A 516 3.11 20.56 9.31
C LEU A 516 1.65 20.97 8.97
N TYR A 517 1.16 22.10 9.50
CA TYR A 517 -0.24 22.53 9.44
C TYR A 517 -0.64 23.24 8.14
N GLU A 518 0.29 23.70 7.29
CA GLU A 518 -0.10 24.51 6.13
C GLU A 518 -0.77 23.72 5.00
N ASP A 519 -0.53 22.40 4.92
CA ASP A 519 -0.99 21.51 3.83
C ASP A 519 -2.06 20.48 4.22
N SER A 520 -2.59 20.53 5.45
CA SER A 520 -3.67 19.65 5.94
C SER A 520 -5.08 20.09 5.49
N ARG A 521 -5.17 21.05 4.57
CA ARG A 521 -6.42 21.59 4.02
C ARG A 521 -7.05 20.67 2.97
N GLY A 522 -8.38 20.66 2.93
CA GLY A 522 -9.13 20.01 1.85
C GLY A 522 -8.80 20.65 0.50
N ARG A 523 -8.39 19.85 -0.49
CA ARG A 523 -8.06 20.29 -1.86
C ARG A 523 -8.88 19.53 -2.90
N LEU A 524 -8.99 20.16 -4.07
CA LEU A 524 -9.44 19.52 -5.30
C LEU A 524 -8.25 18.95 -6.04
N PHE A 525 -8.29 17.67 -6.33
CA PHE A 525 -7.34 16.98 -7.18
C PHE A 525 -8.00 16.71 -8.52
N ASN A 526 -7.43 17.25 -9.60
CA ASN A 526 -7.78 16.84 -10.95
C ASN A 526 -7.11 15.48 -11.20
N VAL A 527 -7.93 14.42 -11.29
CA VAL A 527 -7.49 13.03 -11.40
C VAL A 527 -7.83 12.51 -12.79
N ASN A 528 -6.84 11.98 -13.50
CA ASN A 528 -7.07 11.38 -14.82
C ASN A 528 -7.88 10.08 -14.72
N VAL A 529 -8.53 9.66 -15.82
CA VAL A 529 -9.40 8.45 -15.85
C VAL A 529 -8.69 7.18 -15.37
N ASN A 530 -7.37 7.09 -15.58
CA ASN A 530 -6.57 5.92 -15.22
C ASN A 530 -5.85 6.06 -13.86
N GLU A 531 -6.00 7.20 -13.19
CA GLU A 531 -5.40 7.44 -11.88
C GLU A 531 -6.37 7.07 -10.77
N ARG A 532 -5.82 6.62 -9.63
CA ARG A 532 -6.65 6.25 -8.48
C ARG A 532 -7.16 7.50 -7.77
N LYS A 533 -8.45 7.49 -7.45
CA LYS A 533 -9.15 8.63 -6.87
C LYS A 533 -8.89 8.72 -5.35
N PRO A 534 -8.83 9.93 -4.77
CA PRO A 534 -8.90 10.12 -3.33
C PRO A 534 -10.16 9.47 -2.76
N ILE A 535 -10.03 8.86 -1.60
CA ILE A 535 -11.10 8.11 -0.94
C ILE A 535 -11.31 8.64 0.46
N TRP A 536 -12.55 8.55 0.93
CA TRP A 536 -13.00 9.05 2.21
C TRP A 536 -13.86 8.01 2.89
N PHE A 537 -13.74 7.92 4.20
CA PHE A 537 -14.62 7.15 5.05
C PHE A 537 -15.62 8.09 5.74
N ILE A 538 -16.89 7.73 5.69
CA ILE A 538 -17.98 8.53 6.27
C ILE A 538 -18.61 7.70 7.39
N LYS A 539 -18.62 8.24 8.62
CA LYS A 539 -19.12 7.55 9.81
C LYS A 539 -20.15 8.40 10.53
N GLU A 540 -21.27 7.81 10.92
CA GLU A 540 -22.22 8.49 11.80
C GLU A 540 -21.57 8.85 13.15
N VAL A 541 -21.94 10.01 13.68
CA VAL A 541 -21.48 10.47 14.99
C VAL A 541 -22.32 9.80 16.07
N THR A 542 -21.67 9.03 16.96
CA THR A 542 -22.36 8.36 18.05
C THR A 542 -23.23 9.32 18.86
N GLY A 543 -24.53 9.05 18.93
CA GLY A 543 -25.50 9.85 19.68
C GLY A 543 -26.12 11.01 18.90
N PHE A 544 -25.80 11.19 17.61
CA PHE A 544 -26.39 12.20 16.74
C PHE A 544 -26.85 11.58 15.43
N ASN A 545 -28.16 11.44 15.26
CA ASN A 545 -28.75 10.93 14.03
C ASN A 545 -28.47 11.89 12.87
N ASP A 546 -28.15 11.33 11.69
CA ASP A 546 -27.92 12.06 10.44
C ASP A 546 -26.75 13.07 10.49
N GLU A 547 -25.84 12.92 11.46
CA GLU A 547 -24.59 13.67 11.54
C GLU A 547 -23.40 12.73 11.34
N PHE A 548 -22.43 13.18 10.55
CA PHE A 548 -21.32 12.37 10.07
C PHE A 548 -19.97 13.02 10.34
N HIS A 549 -18.99 12.19 10.63
CA HIS A 549 -17.58 12.51 10.47
C HIS A 549 -17.12 12.03 9.10
N ILE A 550 -16.29 12.85 8.46
CA ILE A 550 -15.66 12.57 7.18
C ILE A 550 -14.16 12.41 7.44
N TYR A 551 -13.68 11.18 7.32
CA TYR A 551 -12.29 10.81 7.52
C TYR A 551 -11.65 10.59 6.16
N PRO A 552 -10.46 11.12 5.93
CA PRO A 552 -9.74 10.76 4.74
C PRO A 552 -9.30 9.27 4.84
N GLY A 553 -9.31 8.57 3.70
CA GLY A 553 -9.09 7.13 3.64
C GLY A 553 -7.61 6.78 3.54
N GLY A 554 -7.17 5.78 4.32
CA GLY A 554 -5.76 5.38 4.35
C GLY A 554 -4.97 5.92 5.54
N ASN A 555 -5.63 6.58 6.49
CA ASN A 555 -4.99 7.24 7.63
C ASN A 555 -5.57 6.84 9.00
N GLU A 556 -6.05 5.60 9.09
CA GLU A 556 -6.34 4.92 10.37
C GLU A 556 -7.23 5.69 11.37
N PHE A 557 -8.05 6.62 10.87
CA PHE A 557 -8.90 7.53 11.66
C PHE A 557 -8.13 8.44 12.61
N PHE A 558 -6.85 8.74 12.31
CA PHE A 558 -6.07 9.71 13.08
C PHE A 558 -6.56 11.14 12.87
N THR A 559 -7.20 11.44 11.74
CA THR A 559 -7.72 12.78 11.43
C THR A 559 -9.12 12.77 10.89
N ARG A 560 -9.81 13.91 10.99
CA ARG A 560 -11.14 14.13 10.42
C ARG A 560 -11.25 15.52 9.80
N LEU A 561 -12.13 15.66 8.82
CA LEU A 561 -12.44 16.94 8.19
C LEU A 561 -13.22 17.84 9.15
N GLU A 562 -12.73 19.05 9.37
CA GLU A 562 -13.27 20.03 10.32
C GLU A 562 -13.23 21.44 9.74
N ARG A 563 -14.21 22.27 10.10
CA ARG A 563 -14.19 23.71 9.83
C ARG A 563 -13.21 24.42 10.77
N GLU A 564 -12.31 25.22 10.21
CA GLU A 564 -11.38 26.04 10.99
C GLU A 564 -12.07 27.21 11.67
N GLY A 565 -12.19 27.14 13.00
CA GLY A 565 -12.58 28.26 13.85
C GLY A 565 -13.76 29.07 13.28
N ASN A 566 -13.53 30.36 13.03
CA ASN A 566 -14.53 31.28 12.47
C ASN A 566 -14.41 31.48 10.95
N THR A 567 -13.55 30.75 10.26
CA THR A 567 -13.37 30.87 8.81
C THR A 567 -14.35 29.96 8.06
N ASN A 568 -14.38 30.11 6.73
CA ASN A 568 -15.09 29.22 5.81
C ASN A 568 -14.17 28.13 5.26
N ARG A 569 -12.99 27.93 5.84
CA ARG A 569 -12.03 26.93 5.36
C ARG A 569 -12.20 25.61 6.10
N VAL A 570 -11.75 24.53 5.47
CA VAL A 570 -11.80 23.17 6.01
C VAL A 570 -10.40 22.55 6.06
N PHE A 571 -10.11 21.84 7.14
CA PHE A 571 -8.81 21.23 7.44
C PHE A 571 -9.00 19.83 8.02
N LEU A 572 -7.93 19.06 8.03
CA LEU A 572 -7.82 17.88 8.86
C LEU A 572 -7.39 18.28 10.26
N THR A 573 -8.20 17.92 11.26
CA THR A 573 -7.82 17.99 12.67
C THR A 573 -7.45 16.61 13.18
N GLU A 574 -6.63 16.56 14.23
CA GLU A 574 -6.37 15.33 14.96
C GLU A 574 -7.64 14.80 15.64
N ASN A 575 -7.94 13.54 15.40
CA ASN A 575 -9.02 12.80 16.03
C ASN A 575 -8.55 11.93 17.21
N LYS A 576 -7.23 11.74 17.39
CA LYS A 576 -6.67 11.00 18.53
C LYS A 576 -5.68 11.85 19.33
N GLU A 577 -5.59 11.57 20.63
CA GLU A 577 -4.59 12.10 21.55
C GLU A 577 -3.94 10.99 22.37
N ARG A 578 -2.72 11.20 22.86
CA ARG A 578 -2.09 10.30 23.83
C ARG A 578 -2.42 10.74 25.25
N VAL A 579 -3.17 9.93 25.98
CA VAL A 579 -3.43 10.09 27.41
C VAL A 579 -2.79 8.92 28.13
N ASN A 580 -1.81 9.20 28.99
CA ASN A 580 -1.01 8.17 29.69
C ASN A 580 -0.34 7.16 28.75
N GLY A 581 0.15 7.62 27.59
CA GLY A 581 0.80 6.78 26.59
C GLY A 581 -0.16 5.97 25.69
N VAL A 582 -1.46 5.98 25.97
CA VAL A 582 -2.49 5.28 25.20
C VAL A 582 -3.21 6.25 24.27
N PHE A 583 -3.42 5.84 23.02
CA PHE A 583 -4.24 6.60 22.08
C PHE A 583 -5.72 6.58 22.48
N GLN A 584 -6.32 7.76 22.59
CA GLN A 584 -7.73 7.96 22.86
C GLN A 584 -8.35 8.86 21.80
N THR A 585 -9.62 8.64 21.48
CA THR A 585 -10.37 9.51 20.55
C THR A 585 -10.68 10.84 21.23
N LYS A 586 -10.30 11.96 20.61
CA LYS A 586 -10.63 13.30 21.10
C LYS A 586 -12.14 13.52 21.08
N PRO A 587 -12.70 14.30 22.03
CA PRO A 587 -14.11 14.67 22.01
C PRO A 587 -14.55 15.22 20.65
N THR A 588 -15.77 14.87 20.25
CA THR A 588 -16.34 15.34 18.99
C THR A 588 -16.73 16.82 19.11
N GLN A 589 -16.25 17.65 18.18
CA GLN A 589 -16.59 19.07 18.13
C GLN A 589 -17.61 19.36 17.01
N ILE A 590 -18.49 20.34 17.21
CA ILE A 590 -19.59 20.62 16.27
C ILE A 590 -19.13 21.04 14.87
N ASN A 591 -17.97 21.67 14.77
CA ASN A 591 -17.32 22.07 13.52
C ASN A 591 -16.76 20.89 12.72
N SER A 592 -16.62 19.70 13.31
CA SER A 592 -16.22 18.46 12.63
C SER A 592 -17.39 17.57 12.20
N ARG A 593 -18.63 18.00 12.47
CA ARG A 593 -19.85 17.25 12.15
C ARG A 593 -20.47 17.77 10.87
N TRP A 594 -20.90 16.83 10.04
CA TRP A 594 -21.41 17.06 8.69
C TRP A 594 -22.77 16.42 8.51
N GLU A 595 -23.63 17.04 7.72
CA GLU A 595 -24.91 16.48 7.28
C GLU A 595 -24.82 16.24 5.79
N ILE A 596 -25.19 15.04 5.34
CA ILE A 596 -25.17 14.65 3.93
C ILE A 596 -26.62 14.67 3.44
N ILE A 597 -26.87 15.51 2.43
CA ILE A 597 -28.23 15.81 1.97
C ILE A 597 -28.31 15.45 0.49
N SER A 598 -29.18 14.50 0.14
CA SER A 598 -29.45 14.17 -1.26
C SER A 598 -29.82 15.42 -2.07
N SER A 599 -29.15 15.61 -3.19
CA SER A 599 -29.26 16.81 -4.01
C SER A 599 -29.32 16.44 -5.50
N PRO A 600 -30.52 16.19 -6.06
CA PRO A 600 -30.65 15.87 -7.47
C PRO A 600 -30.01 16.95 -8.35
N LEU A 601 -29.41 16.54 -9.47
CA LEU A 601 -28.83 17.48 -10.43
C LEU A 601 -29.93 18.37 -11.03
N ASN A 602 -29.59 19.63 -11.33
CA ASN A 602 -30.49 20.46 -12.12
C ASN A 602 -30.63 19.83 -13.51
N GLU A 603 -31.86 19.48 -13.89
CA GLU A 603 -32.17 18.68 -15.09
C GLU A 603 -31.65 19.28 -16.40
N SER A 604 -31.41 20.60 -16.45
CA SER A 604 -30.98 21.32 -17.65
C SER A 604 -29.62 20.90 -18.21
N LEU A 605 -28.79 20.18 -17.44
CA LEU A 605 -27.48 19.66 -17.90
C LEU A 605 -27.57 18.29 -18.60
N PHE A 606 -28.65 17.53 -18.40
CA PHE A 606 -28.84 16.21 -19.04
C PHE A 606 -29.60 16.29 -20.37
N GLU A 607 -30.18 17.45 -20.69
CA GLU A 607 -31.21 17.61 -21.73
C GLU A 607 -30.74 17.51 -23.18
N LEU A 608 -29.43 17.51 -23.48
CA LEU A 608 -28.98 17.67 -24.87
C LEU A 608 -28.43 16.43 -25.56
N ASN A 609 -27.96 15.38 -24.85
CA ASN A 609 -27.42 14.17 -25.49
C ASN A 609 -27.39 12.96 -24.53
N TYR A 610 -28.56 12.50 -24.08
CA TYR A 610 -28.59 11.26 -23.31
C TYR A 610 -28.42 10.03 -24.21
N GLU A 611 -27.23 9.43 -24.21
CA GLU A 611 -26.94 8.16 -24.86
C GLU A 611 -26.87 7.01 -23.82
N PRO A 612 -27.77 6.00 -23.91
CA PRO A 612 -27.69 4.81 -23.08
C PRO A 612 -26.41 4.05 -23.40
N LYS A 613 -25.68 3.63 -22.36
CA LYS A 613 -24.41 2.91 -22.53
C LYS A 613 -24.67 1.41 -22.61
N ILE A 614 -24.16 0.79 -23.66
CA ILE A 614 -24.14 -0.68 -23.83
C ILE A 614 -22.81 -1.20 -23.33
N TYR A 615 -22.85 -2.21 -22.47
CA TYR A 615 -21.66 -2.84 -21.92
C TYR A 615 -21.67 -4.35 -22.19
N PRO A 616 -20.50 -4.98 -22.41
CA PRO A 616 -20.39 -6.43 -22.37
C PRO A 616 -20.66 -6.93 -20.94
N ASN A 617 -21.41 -8.03 -20.81
CA ASN A 617 -21.75 -8.68 -19.55
C ASN A 617 -20.48 -9.30 -18.93
N PRO A 618 -20.05 -8.87 -17.74
CA PRO A 618 -18.84 -9.38 -17.11
C PRO A 618 -18.94 -10.85 -16.67
N ILE A 619 -20.15 -11.43 -16.64
CA ILE A 619 -20.39 -12.82 -16.21
C ILE A 619 -20.38 -13.78 -17.40
N SER A 620 -20.65 -13.30 -18.61
CA SER A 620 -20.64 -14.11 -19.82
C SER A 620 -20.07 -13.28 -20.99
N ASN A 621 -18.93 -13.70 -21.52
CA ASN A 621 -18.20 -13.00 -22.60
C ASN A 621 -19.01 -12.77 -23.89
N ASN A 622 -20.27 -13.22 -23.97
CA ASN A 622 -21.15 -13.13 -25.14
C ASN A 622 -22.50 -12.43 -24.88
N GLN A 623 -22.77 -11.88 -23.69
CA GLN A 623 -24.01 -11.13 -23.44
C GLN A 623 -23.70 -9.64 -23.30
N SER A 624 -24.65 -8.75 -23.60
CA SER A 624 -24.51 -7.31 -23.38
C SER A 624 -25.65 -6.83 -22.49
N TYR A 625 -25.44 -5.77 -21.71
CA TYR A 625 -26.51 -5.09 -20.98
C TYR A 625 -26.54 -3.61 -21.34
N ILE A 626 -27.74 -3.03 -21.35
CA ILE A 626 -27.92 -1.58 -21.46
C ILE A 626 -28.04 -1.03 -20.06
N THR A 627 -27.23 -0.02 -19.77
CA THR A 627 -27.37 0.77 -18.55
C THR A 627 -28.04 2.09 -18.87
N ILE A 628 -29.14 2.36 -18.18
CA ILE A 628 -29.86 3.62 -18.21
C ILE A 628 -29.59 4.35 -16.89
N GLU A 629 -28.70 5.34 -16.93
CA GLU A 629 -28.46 6.29 -15.85
C GLU A 629 -29.21 7.61 -16.10
N TYR A 630 -30.25 7.93 -15.33
CA TYR A 630 -30.95 9.22 -15.45
C TYR A 630 -31.45 9.69 -14.06
N PRO A 631 -31.42 11.00 -13.74
CA PRO A 631 -31.93 11.48 -12.46
C PRO A 631 -33.45 11.22 -12.32
N ASP A 632 -33.84 10.60 -11.22
CA ASP A 632 -35.24 10.49 -10.78
C ASP A 632 -36.22 9.80 -11.75
N ILE A 633 -35.88 8.58 -12.14
CA ILE A 633 -36.70 7.75 -13.04
C ILE A 633 -37.95 7.25 -12.31
N SER A 634 -39.13 7.42 -12.93
CA SER A 634 -40.40 6.83 -12.49
C SER A 634 -40.83 5.64 -13.32
N GLN A 635 -40.53 5.65 -14.62
CA GLN A 635 -40.89 4.58 -15.54
C GLN A 635 -39.89 4.49 -16.70
N ILE A 636 -39.58 3.27 -17.14
CA ILE A 636 -38.83 3.00 -18.37
C ILE A 636 -39.66 2.13 -19.30
N LYS A 637 -39.70 2.52 -20.58
CA LYS A 637 -40.25 1.69 -21.66
C LYS A 637 -39.16 1.42 -22.70
N ILE A 638 -39.07 0.17 -23.15
CA ILE A 638 -38.26 -0.20 -24.32
C ILE A 638 -39.21 -0.65 -25.41
N ILE A 639 -39.12 0.01 -26.56
CA ILE A 639 -40.06 -0.12 -27.66
C ILE A 639 -39.27 -0.55 -28.90
N ASP A 640 -39.71 -1.60 -29.58
CA ASP A 640 -39.09 -2.03 -30.82
C ASP A 640 -39.39 -1.08 -32.01
N SER A 641 -38.77 -1.34 -33.15
CA SER A 641 -38.98 -0.58 -34.39
C SER A 641 -40.42 -0.61 -34.92
N LYS A 642 -41.27 -1.53 -34.46
CA LYS A 642 -42.69 -1.66 -34.83
C LYS A 642 -43.63 -0.96 -33.85
N GLY A 643 -43.10 -0.34 -32.79
CA GLY A 643 -43.89 0.28 -31.73
C GLY A 643 -44.35 -0.68 -30.63
N THR A 644 -43.86 -1.92 -30.62
CA THR A 644 -44.20 -2.91 -29.58
C THR A 644 -43.42 -2.62 -28.31
N ILE A 645 -44.13 -2.48 -27.18
CA ILE A 645 -43.49 -2.30 -25.86
C ILE A 645 -42.98 -3.66 -25.38
N LEU A 646 -41.65 -3.81 -25.37
CA LEU A 646 -40.97 -5.03 -24.92
C LEU A 646 -40.70 -5.01 -23.41
N ILE A 647 -40.41 -3.83 -22.87
CA ILE A 647 -40.24 -3.62 -21.42
C ILE A 647 -41.10 -2.43 -21.02
N ASN A 648 -41.83 -2.59 -19.92
CA ASN A 648 -42.50 -1.51 -19.21
C ASN A 648 -42.26 -1.69 -17.72
N LYS A 649 -41.37 -0.88 -17.15
CA LYS A 649 -40.97 -0.98 -15.75
C LYS A 649 -41.29 0.31 -15.01
N GLU A 650 -42.25 0.26 -14.10
CA GLU A 650 -42.55 1.32 -13.15
C GLU A 650 -41.69 1.16 -11.90
N LEU A 651 -41.31 2.27 -11.27
CA LEU A 651 -40.35 2.31 -10.17
C LEU A 651 -40.94 3.02 -8.96
N GLU A 652 -41.12 2.25 -7.88
CA GLU A 652 -41.70 2.74 -6.63
C GLU A 652 -40.75 3.66 -5.85
N LEU A 653 -39.44 3.65 -6.13
CA LEU A 653 -38.43 4.55 -5.55
C LEU A 653 -37.65 5.29 -6.65
N SER A 654 -37.01 6.41 -6.29
CA SER A 654 -36.14 7.15 -7.20
C SER A 654 -34.89 6.31 -7.47
N VAL A 655 -34.76 5.80 -8.69
CA VAL A 655 -33.61 4.97 -9.10
C VAL A 655 -32.82 5.75 -10.13
N GLN A 656 -31.53 5.98 -9.85
CA GLN A 656 -30.65 6.73 -10.76
C GLN A 656 -30.06 5.85 -11.87
N LYS A 657 -30.08 4.52 -11.71
CA LYS A 657 -29.46 3.56 -12.64
C LYS A 657 -30.28 2.28 -12.76
N ILE A 658 -30.62 1.90 -13.98
CA ILE A 658 -31.31 0.64 -14.29
C ILE A 658 -30.56 -0.11 -15.38
N GLN A 659 -30.52 -1.44 -15.25
CA GLN A 659 -29.89 -2.33 -16.22
C GLN A 659 -30.90 -3.29 -16.82
N PHE A 660 -30.76 -3.55 -18.12
CA PHE A 660 -31.53 -4.54 -18.87
C PHE A 660 -30.59 -5.45 -19.65
N ASP A 661 -30.82 -6.76 -19.55
CA ASP A 661 -30.08 -7.76 -20.34
C ASP A 661 -30.51 -7.68 -21.81
N CYS A 662 -29.54 -7.53 -22.72
CA CYS A 662 -29.81 -7.45 -24.14
C CYS A 662 -30.25 -8.78 -24.76
N VAL A 663 -30.09 -9.92 -24.06
CA VAL A 663 -30.60 -11.23 -24.51
C VAL A 663 -32.12 -11.20 -24.72
N LEU A 664 -32.83 -10.32 -24.02
CA LEU A 664 -34.27 -10.14 -24.15
C LEU A 664 -34.70 -9.48 -25.48
N PHE A 665 -33.76 -8.96 -26.25
CA PHE A 665 -34.03 -8.25 -27.51
C PHE A 665 -33.49 -9.05 -28.70
N SER A 666 -34.16 -9.01 -29.84
CA SER A 666 -33.59 -9.46 -31.12
C SER A 666 -32.62 -8.41 -31.69
N ASP A 667 -31.89 -8.72 -32.76
CA ASP A 667 -31.09 -7.70 -33.45
C ASP A 667 -32.01 -6.66 -34.07
N GLY A 668 -31.65 -5.38 -33.94
CA GLY A 668 -32.51 -4.27 -34.39
C GLY A 668 -32.33 -2.97 -33.61
N ILE A 669 -33.20 -2.01 -33.96
CA ILE A 669 -33.23 -0.67 -33.36
C ILE A 669 -34.37 -0.61 -32.35
N TYR A 670 -34.06 -0.05 -31.18
CA TYR A 670 -34.98 0.08 -30.07
C TYR A 670 -35.04 1.52 -29.58
N ASN A 671 -36.22 2.01 -29.25
CA ASN A 671 -36.45 3.27 -28.57
C ASN A 671 -36.54 3.03 -27.06
N ILE A 672 -35.78 3.78 -26.29
CA ILE A 672 -35.87 3.84 -24.84
C ILE A 672 -36.63 5.11 -24.48
N VAL A 673 -37.75 4.96 -23.78
CA VAL A 673 -38.54 6.07 -23.24
C VAL A 673 -38.36 6.06 -21.73
N ILE A 674 -37.72 7.11 -21.21
CA ILE A 674 -37.52 7.34 -19.78
C ILE A 674 -38.54 8.39 -19.36
N ILE A 675 -39.35 8.07 -18.36
CA ILE A 675 -40.28 8.99 -17.75
C ILE A 675 -39.76 9.27 -16.34
N SER A 676 -39.51 10.52 -16.00
CA SER A 676 -39.11 10.93 -14.65
C SER A 676 -40.33 11.13 -13.75
N ARG A 677 -40.14 11.24 -12.43
CA ARG A 677 -41.26 11.42 -11.48
C ARG A 677 -42.02 12.73 -11.65
N ASN A 678 -41.39 13.76 -12.19
CA ASN A 678 -42.07 15.01 -12.55
C ASN A 678 -42.84 14.94 -13.88
N GLY A 679 -42.92 13.76 -14.52
CA GLY A 679 -43.70 13.53 -15.73
C GLY A 679 -43.00 13.89 -17.04
N LYS A 680 -41.72 14.29 -16.99
CA LYS A 680 -40.93 14.57 -18.19
C LYS A 680 -40.53 13.28 -18.91
N ILE A 681 -40.53 13.34 -20.24
CA ILE A 681 -40.32 12.19 -21.12
C ILE A 681 -39.05 12.40 -21.94
N ILE A 682 -38.17 11.40 -21.93
CA ILE A 682 -36.90 11.42 -22.66
C ILE A 682 -36.87 10.21 -23.57
N ASN A 683 -36.55 10.47 -24.82
CA ASN A 683 -36.44 9.44 -25.84
C ASN A 683 -34.98 9.29 -26.21
N SER A 684 -34.50 8.06 -26.17
CA SER A 684 -33.20 7.68 -26.69
C SER A 684 -33.31 6.41 -27.53
N LYS A 685 -32.23 6.05 -28.22
CA LYS A 685 -32.19 4.87 -29.09
C LYS A 685 -30.96 4.03 -28.81
N PHE A 686 -31.10 2.72 -28.99
CA PHE A 686 -29.93 1.84 -29.08
C PHE A 686 -30.12 0.85 -30.24
N VAL A 687 -28.98 0.37 -30.75
CA VAL A 687 -28.92 -0.64 -31.81
C VAL A 687 -28.29 -1.88 -31.22
N LYS A 688 -29.01 -3.01 -31.29
CA LYS A 688 -28.44 -4.33 -31.04
C LYS A 688 -28.03 -4.93 -32.38
N MET A 689 -26.75 -5.30 -32.50
CA MET A 689 -26.16 -5.91 -33.69
C MET A 689 -25.87 -7.38 -33.47
#